data_AF-A0A084VCS5-F1
#
_entry.id   AF-A0A084VCS5-F1
#
_cell.length_a   1.000
_cell.length_b   1.000
_cell.length_c   1.000
_cell.angle_alpha   90.00
_cell.angle_beta   90.00
_cell.angle_gamma   90.00
#
_symmetry.space_group_name_H-M   'P 1'
#
loop_
_entity.id
_entity.type
_entity.pdbx_description
1 polymer ?
#
loop_
_entity_poly.entity_id
_entity_poly.type
_entity_poly.pdbx_seq_one_letter_code
_entity_poly.pdbx_strand_id
1 'polypeptide(L)'
;MVLLANLVLGSLLISGGVMIYAQAQHLLAQALYLGDPDSFNTTRDDCVWKRGNGQDVCPDEDISIILYTSGIVKDRFKFDHRLRDWLNNTEWDHTKENIILIHGYAGGDDTLPIAVLRDAYINHGGYNVFLVDWGALCQPPCYVAAVYNIRPVATCLAQSLMQLRDLGLPVERTTCVGHSLGAHICGLMANYLNFRMERIIALDPARPLIKPGGVNRLDQGDAKYVQVIHTNAGHYGEGGRVGHIDFCVNGGRRQPYCGNSTNVNLCSHIWAICYLAQSLYEGHEPMAEPCSRRCPSNAVLPGIREGRRRRFGYAMGYAIPMGLKTPPNAAGSYCIKDNYPPFCPSTPSMLGDQRSYLRKPETNVFIVDWGKLARLPCYPTAAFNTKQAGECTATFLIGLQANHPEFSTRDLHAIGFSLGAHVLSFTSNALEKSIGFKFRRITGLDPALPFFATARAHWKLDQGDADFVDVIHTNAGVYGKIETCGHVDFYMNGGQNQPGCENHPNPMACSHHRAPDYYAESIRSLTGFWGWSCQSYIYYLLGFCPQNNIQVVAGEDCQPGTEGMFLITTNPASPFAIGRCDIDQWGKLDGSFNNVDQFPTPYSQDPNPADDDEWPYFNHVGTKQLTKEHIKKILDQDKSTVNSPISFRFVNDPATPLALNNSYDPTLPTKFVIHGWKNSISSPVSQNIKNNYLKREDMNVIVVDWAPLASDSLYFRSASATRDVGGHVGGLIDRLVTDRATDLSNVHIIGHSLGAHTSGFAGSFVRSGKVARVTGLDPALPGFTDQQPDKLLDPSDAQFVDVIHTCAGMLGHDKNLGHVDFWPNGGRVQQPGCGILEDIVGACSHGRSYEYYAESVLRPTAFKAYPCQSTNDTNCRSQSAVPMGDATPNTARGNLFLETNAEPEYGKGLL
;
A
#
# COMPACT_ATOMS: atom_id res chain seq x y z
N MET A 1 13.00 -7.83 49.24
CA MET A 1 12.66 -6.68 48.35
C MET A 1 13.89 -6.23 47.52
N VAL A 2 14.66 -7.15 46.93
CA VAL A 2 15.90 -6.83 46.15
C VAL A 2 16.00 -7.60 44.82
N LEU A 3 15.43 -8.82 44.71
CA LEU A 3 15.51 -9.63 43.49
C LEU A 3 14.68 -9.13 42.28
N LEU A 4 13.81 -8.12 42.44
CA LEU A 4 12.96 -7.62 41.35
C LEU A 4 13.58 -6.47 40.53
N ALA A 5 14.71 -5.89 40.95
CA ALA A 5 15.32 -4.75 40.27
C ALA A 5 16.07 -5.12 38.98
N ASN A 6 16.76 -6.27 38.96
CA ASN A 6 17.74 -6.59 37.91
C ASN A 6 17.13 -7.15 36.60
N LEU A 7 15.82 -7.36 36.55
CA LEU A 7 15.10 -7.74 35.31
C LEU A 7 14.53 -6.54 34.53
N VAL A 8 14.58 -5.33 35.10
CA VAL A 8 13.97 -4.13 34.50
C VAL A 8 14.93 -3.39 33.55
N LEU A 9 16.24 -3.56 33.74
CA LEU A 9 17.28 -2.85 32.97
C LEU A 9 17.63 -3.49 31.60
N GLY A 10 17.18 -4.71 31.32
CA GLY A 10 17.46 -5.40 30.04
C GLY A 10 16.53 -5.03 28.88
N SER A 11 15.38 -4.43 29.16
CA SER A 11 14.25 -4.34 28.21
C SER A 11 14.07 -2.97 27.55
N LEU A 12 14.89 -1.97 27.93
CA LEU A 12 14.70 -0.56 27.57
C LEU A 12 15.25 -0.15 26.18
N LEU A 13 15.89 -1.08 25.45
CA LEU A 13 16.49 -0.81 24.13
C LEU A 13 15.69 -1.38 22.94
N ILE A 14 14.64 -2.15 23.19
CA ILE A 14 14.00 -2.98 22.15
C ILE A 14 13.00 -2.18 21.29
N SER A 15 12.33 -1.16 21.84
CA SER A 15 11.27 -0.42 21.13
C SER A 15 11.76 0.40 19.93
N GLY A 16 12.97 0.96 19.98
CA GLY A 16 13.55 1.66 18.83
C GLY A 16 13.97 0.69 17.70
N GLY A 17 14.56 -0.45 18.07
CA GLY A 17 15.04 -1.44 17.10
C GLY A 17 13.95 -2.05 16.23
N VAL A 18 12.76 -2.32 16.79
CA VAL A 18 11.67 -3.00 16.05
C VAL A 18 11.11 -2.15 14.89
N MET A 19 11.00 -0.82 15.06
CA MET A 19 10.55 0.07 13.97
C MET A 19 11.57 0.11 12.83
N ILE A 20 12.86 0.26 13.15
CA ILE A 20 13.97 0.28 12.18
C ILE A 20 14.04 -1.07 11.43
N TYR A 21 13.86 -2.18 12.16
CA TYR A 21 13.87 -3.53 11.60
C TYR A 21 12.80 -3.73 10.52
N ALA A 22 11.56 -3.29 10.79
CA ALA A 22 10.46 -3.41 9.84
C ALA A 22 10.66 -2.53 8.59
N GLN A 23 11.05 -1.27 8.77
CA GLN A 23 11.20 -0.31 7.67
C GLN A 23 12.36 -0.70 6.72
N ALA A 24 13.49 -1.14 7.27
CA ALA A 24 14.62 -1.60 6.46
C ALA A 24 14.34 -2.96 5.77
N GLN A 25 13.56 -3.85 6.38
CA GLN A 25 13.06 -5.05 5.67
C GLN A 25 12.13 -4.70 4.50
N HIS A 26 11.29 -3.66 4.61
CA HIS A 26 10.40 -3.23 3.52
C HIS A 26 11.17 -2.69 2.30
N LEU A 27 12.13 -1.78 2.51
CA LEU A 27 12.99 -1.25 1.43
C LEU A 27 13.76 -2.36 0.72
N LEU A 28 14.25 -3.35 1.47
CA LEU A 28 15.02 -4.46 0.91
C LEU A 28 14.17 -5.58 0.35
N ALA A 29 12.88 -5.66 0.67
CA ALA A 29 11.94 -6.56 0.00
C ALA A 29 11.80 -6.20 -1.48
N GLN A 30 11.75 -4.90 -1.83
CA GLN A 30 11.73 -4.45 -3.23
C GLN A 30 12.98 -4.91 -3.99
N ALA A 31 14.16 -4.75 -3.41
CA ALA A 31 15.42 -5.24 -3.99
C ALA A 31 15.56 -6.78 -4.01
N LEU A 32 14.75 -7.51 -3.25
CA LEU A 32 14.64 -8.98 -3.35
C LEU A 32 13.77 -9.40 -4.55
N TYR A 33 12.72 -8.65 -4.91
CA TYR A 33 11.92 -8.89 -6.12
C TYR A 33 12.71 -8.61 -7.41
N LEU A 34 13.59 -7.60 -7.43
CA LEU A 34 14.48 -7.35 -8.57
C LEU A 34 15.46 -8.51 -8.87
N GLY A 35 15.58 -9.48 -7.96
CA GLY A 35 16.34 -10.72 -8.15
C GLY A 35 15.56 -11.89 -8.74
N ASP A 36 14.25 -11.75 -9.00
CA ASP A 36 13.39 -12.80 -9.54
C ASP A 36 13.31 -12.74 -11.08
N PRO A 37 13.88 -13.70 -11.82
CA PRO A 37 13.90 -13.67 -13.28
C PRO A 37 12.50 -13.83 -13.90
N ASP A 38 11.53 -14.41 -13.19
CA ASP A 38 10.17 -14.62 -13.72
C ASP A 38 9.31 -13.34 -13.61
N SER A 39 9.86 -12.26 -13.04
CA SER A 39 9.19 -10.95 -12.89
C SER A 39 9.47 -9.94 -14.03
N PHE A 40 10.32 -10.29 -15.00
CA PHE A 40 10.73 -9.40 -16.09
C PHE A 40 10.33 -9.93 -17.47
N ASN A 41 9.86 -9.05 -18.36
CA ASN A 41 9.45 -9.38 -19.73
C ASN A 41 10.64 -9.44 -20.73
N THR A 42 11.87 -9.57 -20.23
CA THR A 42 13.13 -9.51 -20.98
C THR A 42 13.73 -10.89 -21.14
N THR A 43 14.03 -11.31 -22.37
CA THR A 43 14.59 -12.64 -22.66
C THR A 43 16.13 -12.65 -22.62
N ARG A 44 16.74 -13.81 -22.90
CA ARG A 44 18.21 -13.91 -23.03
C ARG A 44 18.75 -13.34 -24.34
N ASP A 45 17.90 -13.22 -25.36
CA ASP A 45 18.31 -12.74 -26.68
C ASP A 45 18.32 -11.21 -26.73
N ASP A 46 17.62 -10.55 -25.80
CA ASP A 46 17.60 -9.09 -25.58
C ASP A 46 18.84 -8.57 -24.82
N CYS A 47 19.72 -9.45 -24.34
CA CYS A 47 20.88 -9.07 -23.54
C CYS A 47 21.96 -8.35 -24.36
N VAL A 48 22.34 -7.13 -23.96
CA VAL A 48 23.39 -6.34 -24.63
C VAL A 48 24.79 -6.86 -24.31
N TRP A 49 25.60 -7.12 -25.35
CA TRP A 49 27.01 -7.52 -25.23
C TRP A 49 27.92 -6.51 -25.93
N LYS A 50 28.79 -5.84 -25.16
CA LYS A 50 29.88 -5.01 -25.70
C LYS A 50 31.06 -5.90 -26.15
N ARG A 51 31.95 -5.43 -27.02
CA ARG A 51 32.93 -6.29 -27.73
C ARG A 51 34.21 -6.59 -26.95
N GLY A 52 34.58 -5.76 -25.97
CA GLY A 52 35.68 -6.02 -25.04
C GLY A 52 37.08 -6.03 -25.67
N ASN A 53 37.19 -5.61 -26.93
CA ASN A 53 38.41 -5.68 -27.74
C ASN A 53 39.07 -4.31 -27.99
N GLY A 54 38.58 -3.25 -27.33
CA GLY A 54 39.07 -1.87 -27.51
C GLY A 54 38.53 -1.16 -28.75
N GLN A 55 37.54 -1.73 -29.46
CA GLN A 55 36.80 -1.06 -30.53
C GLN A 55 35.46 -0.47 -30.05
N ASP A 56 35.06 -0.74 -28.80
CA ASP A 56 33.92 -0.08 -28.17
C ASP A 56 34.27 1.41 -28.00
N VAL A 57 33.50 2.29 -28.64
CA VAL A 57 33.80 3.73 -28.71
C VAL A 57 33.27 4.43 -27.47
N CYS A 58 34.10 5.30 -26.88
CA CYS A 58 33.74 6.11 -25.71
C CYS A 58 33.58 7.60 -26.09
N PRO A 59 32.58 8.32 -25.54
CA PRO A 59 31.55 7.83 -24.60
C PRO A 59 30.59 6.82 -25.24
N ASP A 60 30.21 5.82 -24.44
CA ASP A 60 29.21 4.82 -24.79
C ASP A 60 27.82 5.31 -24.35
N GLU A 61 26.79 5.11 -25.19
CA GLU A 61 25.44 5.60 -24.93
C GLU A 61 24.75 4.89 -23.76
N ASP A 62 25.12 3.62 -23.51
CA ASP A 62 24.58 2.77 -22.43
C ASP A 62 25.25 3.00 -21.07
N ILE A 63 26.22 3.92 -20.99
CA ILE A 63 26.96 4.25 -19.76
C ILE A 63 26.80 5.74 -19.48
N SER A 64 26.38 6.11 -18.27
CA SER A 64 26.33 7.51 -17.86
C SER A 64 26.99 7.78 -16.52
N ILE A 65 27.69 8.90 -16.45
CA ILE A 65 28.20 9.47 -15.21
C ILE A 65 27.32 10.66 -14.88
N ILE A 66 26.73 10.64 -13.68
CA ILE A 66 25.77 11.63 -13.21
C ILE A 66 26.32 12.22 -11.92
N LEU A 67 26.65 13.52 -11.95
CA LEU A 67 27.02 14.27 -10.77
C LEU A 67 25.75 14.68 -10.00
N TYR A 68 25.76 14.38 -8.72
CA TYR A 68 24.81 14.84 -7.72
C TYR A 68 25.52 15.73 -6.71
N THR A 69 24.93 16.89 -6.48
CA THR A 69 25.41 18.00 -5.65
C THR A 69 24.21 18.65 -4.97
N SER A 70 24.43 19.27 -3.81
CA SER A 70 23.38 19.81 -2.92
C SER A 70 22.53 18.76 -2.19
N GLY A 71 22.10 19.09 -0.96
CA GLY A 71 21.33 18.22 -0.06
C GLY A 71 19.86 18.00 -0.44
N ILE A 72 19.48 18.40 -1.66
CA ILE A 72 18.18 18.17 -2.28
C ILE A 72 18.44 17.68 -3.71
N VAL A 73 17.82 16.56 -4.11
CA VAL A 73 18.04 15.92 -5.42
C VAL A 73 17.28 16.64 -6.53
N LYS A 74 17.59 17.93 -6.73
CA LYS A 74 17.08 18.75 -7.84
C LYS A 74 18.01 18.71 -9.04
N ASP A 75 19.30 18.87 -8.79
CA ASP A 75 20.28 19.22 -9.81
C ASP A 75 21.23 18.03 -10.07
N ARG A 76 20.84 17.19 -11.04
CA ARG A 76 21.66 16.07 -11.54
C ARG A 76 22.28 16.43 -12.90
N PHE A 77 23.60 16.37 -12.99
CA PHE A 77 24.34 16.74 -14.20
C PHE A 77 24.95 15.50 -14.86
N LYS A 78 24.41 15.08 -16.02
CA LYS A 78 25.03 14.03 -16.85
C LYS A 78 26.28 14.58 -17.54
N PHE A 79 27.39 13.84 -17.47
CA PHE A 79 28.68 14.26 -18.00
C PHE A 79 28.66 14.40 -19.52
N ASP A 80 28.92 15.61 -20.04
CA ASP A 80 29.10 15.86 -21.47
C ASP A 80 30.59 15.97 -21.81
N HIS A 81 31.11 14.87 -22.37
CA HIS A 81 32.48 14.72 -22.84
C HIS A 81 32.94 15.77 -23.87
N ARG A 82 32.03 16.58 -24.44
CA ARG A 82 32.37 17.62 -25.42
C ARG A 82 32.69 18.98 -24.76
N LEU A 83 32.29 19.19 -23.51
CA LEU A 83 32.43 20.48 -22.82
C LEU A 83 33.75 20.58 -22.04
N ARG A 84 34.60 21.53 -22.42
CA ARG A 84 35.96 21.74 -21.86
C ARG A 84 36.02 22.42 -20.50
N ASP A 85 34.89 22.89 -20.00
CA ASP A 85 34.75 23.54 -18.70
C ASP A 85 33.60 22.91 -17.89
N TRP A 86 33.26 21.64 -18.16
CA TRP A 86 32.03 21.02 -17.66
C TRP A 86 31.86 21.15 -16.14
N LEU A 87 32.90 20.85 -15.35
CA LEU A 87 32.84 20.96 -13.88
C LEU A 87 32.46 22.38 -13.42
N ASN A 88 33.02 23.43 -14.01
CA ASN A 88 32.73 24.83 -13.69
C ASN A 88 31.33 25.28 -14.11
N ASN A 89 30.66 24.52 -14.98
CA ASN A 89 29.27 24.76 -15.43
C ASN A 89 28.25 23.89 -14.67
N THR A 90 28.65 23.25 -13.57
CA THR A 90 27.79 22.46 -12.66
C THR A 90 27.95 22.96 -11.22
N GLU A 91 27.12 22.51 -10.29
CA GLU A 91 27.29 22.80 -8.85
C GLU A 91 28.42 22.01 -8.17
N TRP A 92 29.45 21.56 -8.92
CA TRP A 92 30.59 20.84 -8.38
C TRP A 92 31.39 21.69 -7.39
N ASP A 93 31.43 21.25 -6.13
CA ASP A 93 32.10 21.98 -5.06
C ASP A 93 33.52 21.44 -4.82
N HIS A 94 34.51 22.18 -5.31
CA HIS A 94 35.93 21.88 -5.14
C HIS A 94 36.39 21.78 -3.68
N THR A 95 35.62 22.28 -2.70
CA THR A 95 35.93 22.12 -1.27
C THR A 95 35.61 20.72 -0.74
N LYS A 96 34.64 20.02 -1.35
CA LYS A 96 34.15 18.69 -0.91
C LYS A 96 35.04 17.53 -1.38
N GLU A 97 34.89 16.38 -0.74
CA GLU A 97 35.46 15.11 -1.22
C GLU A 97 34.64 14.55 -2.39
N ASN A 98 35.24 13.73 -3.26
CA ASN A 98 34.56 13.19 -4.44
C ASN A 98 34.36 11.68 -4.31
N ILE A 99 33.13 11.21 -4.57
CA ILE A 99 32.76 9.79 -4.54
C ILE A 99 32.36 9.38 -5.95
N ILE A 100 33.02 8.35 -6.51
CA ILE A 100 32.57 7.66 -7.72
C ILE A 100 31.80 6.42 -7.25
N LEU A 101 30.49 6.36 -7.48
CA LEU A 101 29.62 5.31 -6.97
C LEU A 101 29.13 4.40 -8.09
N ILE A 102 29.47 3.10 -8.04
CA ILE A 102 29.18 2.13 -9.10
C ILE A 102 28.27 1.02 -8.57
N HIS A 103 27.09 0.87 -9.19
CA HIS A 103 26.10 -0.13 -8.79
C HIS A 103 26.44 -1.56 -9.26
N GLY A 104 25.76 -2.53 -8.66
CA GLY A 104 25.85 -3.95 -9.01
C GLY A 104 25.01 -4.35 -10.24
N TYR A 105 24.81 -5.66 -10.38
CA TYR A 105 23.81 -6.23 -11.29
C TYR A 105 22.38 -5.79 -10.92
N ALA A 106 21.50 -5.64 -11.91
CA ALA A 106 20.12 -5.18 -11.73
C ALA A 106 19.96 -3.80 -11.07
N GLY A 107 20.96 -2.92 -11.26
CA GLY A 107 20.93 -1.53 -10.77
C GLY A 107 20.82 -0.49 -11.90
N GLY A 108 20.76 0.77 -11.49
CA GLY A 108 20.64 2.00 -12.28
C GLY A 108 20.57 3.22 -11.33
N ASP A 109 20.46 4.45 -11.84
CA ASP A 109 20.71 5.67 -11.07
C ASP A 109 19.83 5.89 -9.82
N ASP A 110 18.50 5.75 -9.95
CA ASP A 110 17.53 5.86 -8.86
C ASP A 110 17.08 4.49 -8.29
N THR A 111 17.80 3.41 -8.62
CA THR A 111 17.43 2.06 -8.15
C THR A 111 17.77 1.81 -6.68
N LEU A 112 16.84 1.18 -5.94
CA LEU A 112 17.21 0.45 -4.73
C LEU A 112 17.98 -0.81 -5.14
N PRO A 113 19.10 -1.14 -4.49
CA PRO A 113 19.59 -0.58 -3.22
C PRO A 113 20.64 0.54 -3.34
N ILE A 114 21.16 0.88 -4.52
CA ILE A 114 22.34 1.77 -4.62
C ILE A 114 22.02 3.22 -4.25
N ALA A 115 20.80 3.69 -4.53
CA ALA A 115 20.32 5.02 -4.17
C ALA A 115 20.62 5.34 -2.69
N VAL A 116 20.21 4.46 -1.76
CA VAL A 116 20.49 4.51 -0.30
C VAL A 116 21.90 5.01 0.05
N LEU A 117 22.93 4.60 -0.71
CA LEU A 117 24.31 5.00 -0.44
C LEU A 117 24.74 6.29 -1.17
N ARG A 118 24.33 6.49 -2.44
CA ARG A 118 24.42 7.81 -3.14
C ARG A 118 23.90 8.92 -2.22
N ASP A 119 22.86 8.55 -1.51
CA ASP A 119 21.97 9.45 -0.83
C ASP A 119 22.37 9.73 0.61
N ALA A 120 22.96 8.74 1.29
CA ALA A 120 23.71 8.98 2.51
C ALA A 120 24.88 9.97 2.28
N TYR A 121 25.62 9.82 1.16
CA TYR A 121 26.75 10.71 0.85
C TYR A 121 26.31 12.16 0.61
N ILE A 122 25.24 12.37 -0.17
CA ILE A 122 24.66 13.70 -0.42
C ILE A 122 24.10 14.30 0.89
N ASN A 123 23.37 13.53 1.71
CA ASN A 123 22.85 14.00 3.00
C ASN A 123 23.94 14.48 3.96
N HIS A 124 25.12 13.85 3.95
CA HIS A 124 26.25 14.26 4.77
C HIS A 124 26.80 15.65 4.37
N GLY A 125 26.49 16.15 3.17
CA GLY A 125 26.86 17.49 2.70
C GLY A 125 28.35 17.70 2.38
N GLY A 126 29.24 16.86 2.91
CA GLY A 126 30.70 16.93 2.68
C GLY A 126 31.22 16.28 1.38
N TYR A 127 30.33 15.78 0.51
CA TYR A 127 30.70 15.00 -0.69
C TYR A 127 30.04 15.51 -1.98
N ASN A 128 30.76 15.44 -3.09
CA ASN A 128 30.22 15.41 -4.45
C ASN A 128 30.07 13.94 -4.87
N VAL A 129 28.94 13.54 -5.46
CA VAL A 129 28.69 12.14 -5.82
C VAL A 129 28.52 11.97 -7.32
N PHE A 130 29.49 11.34 -7.95
CA PHE A 130 29.46 10.90 -9.35
C PHE A 130 28.94 9.46 -9.38
N LEU A 131 27.61 9.29 -9.51
CA LEU A 131 27.06 7.96 -9.73
C LEU A 131 27.34 7.52 -11.17
N VAL A 132 27.67 6.24 -11.32
CA VAL A 132 27.79 5.56 -12.62
C VAL A 132 26.58 4.65 -12.82
N ASP A 133 25.76 5.00 -13.82
CA ASP A 133 24.71 4.13 -14.33
C ASP A 133 25.25 3.34 -15.54
N TRP A 134 25.13 2.02 -15.46
CA TRP A 134 25.41 1.06 -16.54
C TRP A 134 24.29 0.02 -16.64
N GLY A 135 23.09 0.34 -16.16
CA GLY A 135 21.96 -0.56 -15.97
C GLY A 135 21.54 -1.29 -17.24
N ALA A 136 21.53 -0.60 -18.38
CA ALA A 136 21.26 -1.19 -19.70
C ALA A 136 22.18 -2.39 -20.03
N LEU A 137 23.39 -2.43 -19.46
CA LEU A 137 24.37 -3.49 -19.67
C LEU A 137 24.35 -4.58 -18.59
N CYS A 138 23.46 -4.49 -17.60
CA CYS A 138 23.37 -5.42 -16.48
C CYS A 138 21.95 -5.70 -15.93
N GLN A 139 20.90 -5.50 -16.72
CA GLN A 139 19.51 -5.83 -16.36
C GLN A 139 19.28 -7.34 -16.12
N PRO A 140 18.25 -7.73 -15.36
CA PRO A 140 17.72 -9.09 -15.37
C PRO A 140 17.20 -9.50 -16.76
N PRO A 141 17.38 -10.76 -17.21
CA PRO A 141 18.10 -11.87 -16.58
C PRO A 141 19.59 -11.98 -17.00
N CYS A 142 20.19 -10.90 -17.49
CA CYS A 142 21.42 -10.88 -18.29
C CYS A 142 22.75 -10.97 -17.51
N TYR A 143 22.81 -11.70 -16.39
CA TYR A 143 24.00 -11.74 -15.50
C TYR A 143 25.31 -12.12 -16.21
N VAL A 144 25.25 -13.04 -17.18
CA VAL A 144 26.45 -13.47 -17.93
C VAL A 144 26.98 -12.35 -18.84
N ALA A 145 26.08 -11.57 -19.44
CA ALA A 145 26.43 -10.38 -20.21
C ALA A 145 27.00 -9.28 -19.30
N ALA A 146 26.39 -9.04 -18.13
CA ALA A 146 26.89 -8.10 -17.14
C ALA A 146 28.36 -8.40 -16.75
N VAL A 147 28.70 -9.67 -16.46
CA VAL A 147 30.07 -10.12 -16.14
C VAL A 147 31.04 -9.97 -17.33
N TYR A 148 30.56 -10.00 -18.57
CA TYR A 148 31.37 -9.68 -19.74
C TYR A 148 31.60 -8.16 -19.87
N ASN A 149 30.53 -7.38 -19.70
CA ASN A 149 30.47 -5.94 -19.92
C ASN A 149 31.30 -5.12 -18.90
N ILE A 150 31.60 -5.63 -17.69
CA ILE A 150 32.40 -4.89 -16.68
C ILE A 150 33.75 -4.38 -17.19
N ARG A 151 34.39 -5.07 -18.16
CA ARG A 151 35.68 -4.65 -18.72
C ARG A 151 35.56 -3.51 -19.73
N PRO A 152 34.67 -3.58 -20.75
CA PRO A 152 34.24 -2.41 -21.52
C PRO A 152 33.88 -1.21 -20.64
N VAL A 153 33.01 -1.40 -19.64
CA VAL A 153 32.55 -0.34 -18.74
C VAL A 153 33.72 0.31 -17.99
N ALA A 154 34.57 -0.48 -17.33
CA ALA A 154 35.76 0.04 -16.64
C ALA A 154 36.75 0.76 -17.57
N THR A 155 36.85 0.34 -18.84
CA THR A 155 37.70 1.00 -19.85
C THR A 155 37.15 2.40 -20.17
N CYS A 156 35.83 2.50 -20.34
CA CYS A 156 35.17 3.77 -20.65
C CYS A 156 35.24 4.75 -19.48
N LEU A 157 34.90 4.29 -18.26
CA LEU A 157 34.95 5.10 -17.04
C LEU A 157 36.35 5.61 -16.72
N ALA A 158 37.40 4.83 -17.03
CA ALA A 158 38.78 5.29 -16.87
C ALA A 158 39.12 6.44 -17.83
N GLN A 159 38.62 6.42 -19.07
CA GLN A 159 38.76 7.54 -20.01
C GLN A 159 37.99 8.78 -19.51
N SER A 160 36.74 8.59 -19.07
CA SER A 160 35.94 9.67 -18.47
C SER A 160 36.62 10.28 -17.24
N LEU A 161 37.23 9.46 -16.38
CA LEU A 161 37.90 9.93 -15.17
C LEU A 161 39.24 10.63 -15.46
N MET A 162 40.00 10.19 -16.47
CA MET A 162 41.15 10.96 -16.96
C MET A 162 40.71 12.33 -17.50
N GLN A 163 39.60 12.39 -18.24
CA GLN A 163 39.03 13.65 -18.71
C GLN A 163 38.58 14.55 -17.53
N LEU A 164 37.86 14.01 -16.54
CA LEU A 164 37.44 14.76 -15.35
C LEU A 164 38.63 15.30 -14.54
N ARG A 165 39.73 14.53 -14.41
CA ARG A 165 40.98 15.02 -13.83
C ARG A 165 41.55 16.18 -14.64
N ASP A 166 41.59 16.07 -15.96
CA ASP A 166 42.13 17.10 -16.85
C ASP A 166 41.25 18.38 -16.86
N LEU A 167 39.98 18.25 -16.45
CA LEU A 167 39.06 19.36 -16.13
C LEU A 167 39.24 19.95 -14.70
N GLY A 168 40.05 19.33 -13.84
CA GLY A 168 40.39 19.81 -12.49
C GLY A 168 39.96 18.92 -11.32
N LEU A 169 39.38 17.72 -11.53
CA LEU A 169 38.97 16.82 -10.45
C LEU A 169 40.20 16.29 -9.66
N PRO A 170 40.29 16.52 -8.33
CA PRO A 170 41.44 16.09 -7.52
C PRO A 170 41.40 14.58 -7.23
N VAL A 171 42.34 13.83 -7.82
CA VAL A 171 42.47 12.37 -7.69
C VAL A 171 42.71 11.93 -6.23
N GLU A 172 43.51 12.69 -5.50
CA GLU A 172 43.85 12.47 -4.09
C GLU A 172 42.65 12.65 -3.15
N ARG A 173 41.59 13.32 -3.63
CA ARG A 173 40.31 13.55 -2.93
C ARG A 173 39.16 12.86 -3.65
N THR A 174 39.43 11.70 -4.25
CA THR A 174 38.46 10.89 -4.99
C THR A 174 38.50 9.43 -4.52
N THR A 175 37.34 8.89 -4.11
CA THR A 175 37.16 7.48 -3.71
C THR A 175 36.22 6.76 -4.67
N CYS A 176 36.61 5.58 -5.17
CA CYS A 176 35.71 4.69 -5.89
C CYS A 176 34.98 3.77 -4.90
N VAL A 177 33.65 3.72 -4.97
CA VAL A 177 32.79 2.91 -4.10
C VAL A 177 31.94 2.00 -4.99
N GLY A 178 32.11 0.69 -4.88
CA GLY A 178 31.46 -0.26 -5.76
C GLY A 178 30.76 -1.38 -5.01
N HIS A 179 29.52 -1.71 -5.40
CA HIS A 179 28.77 -2.87 -4.87
C HIS A 179 28.75 -4.02 -5.89
N SER A 180 28.87 -5.26 -5.40
CA SER A 180 28.71 -6.46 -6.23
C SER A 180 29.68 -6.46 -7.44
N LEU A 181 29.18 -6.40 -8.68
CA LEU A 181 30.01 -6.25 -9.89
C LEU A 181 30.70 -4.88 -10.00
N GLY A 182 30.09 -3.80 -9.47
CA GLY A 182 30.67 -2.46 -9.43
C GLY A 182 31.98 -2.38 -8.64
N ALA A 183 32.17 -3.25 -7.63
CA ALA A 183 33.42 -3.39 -6.91
C ALA A 183 34.59 -3.82 -7.82
N HIS A 184 34.32 -4.68 -8.80
CA HIS A 184 35.31 -5.13 -9.78
C HIS A 184 35.49 -4.12 -10.93
N ILE A 185 34.48 -3.31 -11.25
CA ILE A 185 34.62 -2.17 -12.16
C ILE A 185 35.60 -1.15 -11.57
N CYS A 186 35.46 -0.78 -10.28
CA CYS A 186 36.43 0.08 -9.59
C CYS A 186 37.87 -0.47 -9.69
N GLY A 187 38.08 -1.76 -9.42
CA GLY A 187 39.42 -2.38 -9.55
C GLY A 187 39.94 -2.37 -11.00
N LEU A 188 39.10 -2.77 -11.95
CA LEU A 188 39.46 -2.82 -13.37
C LEU A 188 39.89 -1.46 -13.95
N MET A 189 39.28 -0.35 -13.52
CA MET A 189 39.66 1.01 -13.96
C MET A 189 41.15 1.30 -13.75
N ALA A 190 41.76 0.78 -12.67
CA ALA A 190 43.18 0.99 -12.36
C ALA A 190 44.15 0.49 -13.45
N ASN A 191 43.71 -0.43 -14.32
CA ASN A 191 44.52 -0.94 -15.44
C ASN A 191 44.57 0.02 -16.64
N TYR A 192 43.71 1.04 -16.67
CA TYR A 192 43.56 1.98 -17.79
C TYR A 192 43.83 3.44 -17.40
N LEU A 193 43.89 3.75 -16.11
CA LEU A 193 44.26 5.07 -15.60
C LEU A 193 45.79 5.26 -15.67
N ASN A 194 46.23 6.44 -16.08
CA ASN A 194 47.65 6.84 -16.04
C ASN A 194 48.10 7.36 -14.64
N PHE A 195 47.30 7.10 -13.61
CA PHE A 195 47.57 7.39 -12.20
C PHE A 195 46.97 6.29 -11.30
N ARG A 196 47.46 6.14 -10.07
CA ARG A 196 46.90 5.21 -9.08
C ARG A 196 45.86 5.93 -8.22
N MET A 197 44.65 5.39 -8.18
CA MET A 197 43.56 5.93 -7.36
C MET A 197 43.92 5.96 -5.86
N GLU A 198 43.38 6.91 -5.11
CA GLU A 198 43.61 7.02 -3.67
C GLU A 198 42.97 5.84 -2.93
N ARG A 199 41.65 5.66 -3.06
CA ARG A 199 40.88 4.69 -2.27
C ARG A 199 39.80 3.97 -3.08
N ILE A 200 39.69 2.66 -2.86
CA ILE A 200 38.52 1.85 -3.23
C ILE A 200 37.82 1.37 -1.95
N ILE A 201 36.49 1.49 -1.90
CA ILE A 201 35.63 0.80 -0.92
C ILE A 201 34.74 -0.19 -1.69
N ALA A 202 34.84 -1.47 -1.35
CA ALA A 202 34.25 -2.57 -2.08
C ALA A 202 33.21 -3.31 -1.21
N LEU A 203 31.96 -3.30 -1.66
CA LEU A 203 30.80 -3.78 -0.91
C LEU A 203 30.36 -5.14 -1.45
N ASP A 204 30.64 -6.17 -0.67
CA ASP A 204 30.42 -7.61 -0.94
C ASP A 204 30.71 -8.00 -2.41
N PRO A 205 31.97 -7.93 -2.88
CA PRO A 205 32.32 -8.01 -4.31
C PRO A 205 31.84 -9.30 -4.97
N ALA A 206 31.30 -9.23 -6.17
CA ALA A 206 30.61 -10.36 -6.79
C ALA A 206 31.54 -11.56 -7.08
N ARG A 207 31.14 -12.74 -6.60
CA ARG A 207 31.81 -14.03 -6.82
C ARG A 207 31.41 -14.77 -8.10
N PRO A 208 30.12 -14.87 -8.50
CA PRO A 208 29.74 -15.73 -9.61
C PRO A 208 30.43 -15.34 -10.92
N LEU A 209 30.98 -16.35 -11.62
CA LEU A 209 31.78 -16.22 -12.87
C LEU A 209 33.10 -15.43 -12.77
N ILE A 210 33.34 -14.65 -11.71
CA ILE A 210 34.64 -14.01 -11.43
C ILE A 210 35.63 -15.04 -10.85
N LYS A 211 36.78 -15.20 -11.51
CA LYS A 211 37.80 -16.19 -11.11
C LYS A 211 38.82 -15.58 -10.13
N PRO A 212 39.13 -16.23 -9.00
CA PRO A 212 40.27 -15.84 -8.15
C PRO A 212 41.57 -15.78 -8.96
N GLY A 213 42.29 -14.65 -8.87
CA GLY A 213 43.49 -14.40 -9.67
C GLY A 213 43.24 -14.12 -11.17
N GLY A 214 41.98 -13.98 -11.60
CA GLY A 214 41.64 -13.56 -12.96
C GLY A 214 41.68 -12.03 -13.12
N VAL A 215 41.97 -11.57 -14.35
CA VAL A 215 42.17 -10.14 -14.69
C VAL A 215 40.95 -9.25 -14.41
N ASN A 216 39.75 -9.83 -14.29
CA ASN A 216 38.49 -9.12 -14.03
C ASN A 216 38.12 -9.04 -12.53
N ARG A 217 39.07 -9.26 -11.61
CA ARG A 217 38.82 -9.31 -10.16
C ARG A 217 39.63 -8.24 -9.43
N LEU A 218 38.97 -7.48 -8.56
CA LEU A 218 39.57 -6.52 -7.64
C LEU A 218 40.71 -7.16 -6.81
N ASP A 219 41.80 -6.41 -6.64
CA ASP A 219 42.92 -6.74 -5.74
C ASP A 219 43.35 -5.51 -4.91
N GLN A 220 44.14 -5.75 -3.85
CA GLN A 220 44.79 -4.71 -3.06
C GLN A 220 45.73 -3.80 -3.89
N GLY A 221 46.21 -4.24 -5.06
CA GLY A 221 47.03 -3.41 -5.96
C GLY A 221 46.31 -2.16 -6.51
N ASP A 222 45.00 -2.25 -6.75
CA ASP A 222 44.26 -1.35 -7.66
C ASP A 222 44.15 0.11 -7.19
N ALA A 223 44.32 0.38 -5.89
CA ALA A 223 44.40 1.73 -5.32
C ALA A 223 45.46 1.79 -4.20
N LYS A 224 45.82 2.99 -3.73
CA LYS A 224 46.73 3.16 -2.58
C LYS A 224 46.14 2.52 -1.32
N TYR A 225 44.82 2.62 -1.13
CA TYR A 225 44.05 1.93 -0.09
C TYR A 225 42.87 1.17 -0.69
N VAL A 226 42.61 -0.06 -0.21
CA VAL A 226 41.49 -0.89 -0.66
C VAL A 226 40.82 -1.51 0.57
N GLN A 227 39.55 -1.21 0.75
CA GLN A 227 38.73 -1.63 1.88
C GLN A 227 37.57 -2.50 1.38
N VAL A 228 37.34 -3.64 2.02
CA VAL A 228 36.28 -4.58 1.62
C VAL A 228 35.35 -4.85 2.79
N ILE A 229 34.03 -4.80 2.55
CA ILE A 229 33.00 -5.17 3.52
C ILE A 229 32.31 -6.44 3.02
N HIS A 230 32.47 -7.54 3.76
CA HIS A 230 31.93 -8.86 3.45
C HIS A 230 30.66 -9.12 4.26
N THR A 231 29.57 -9.46 3.59
CA THR A 231 28.27 -9.78 4.18
C THR A 231 27.61 -11.05 3.62
N ASN A 232 27.93 -11.46 2.38
CA ASN A 232 27.52 -12.74 1.78
C ASN A 232 28.68 -13.50 1.09
N ALA A 233 29.90 -13.35 1.64
CA ALA A 233 31.13 -14.00 1.21
C ALA A 233 31.00 -15.52 1.07
N GLY A 234 31.35 -16.02 -0.12
CA GLY A 234 31.23 -17.42 -0.51
C GLY A 234 29.91 -17.79 -1.18
N HIS A 235 28.93 -16.89 -1.23
CA HIS A 235 27.66 -17.07 -1.95
C HIS A 235 27.61 -16.10 -3.15
N TYR A 236 26.90 -14.97 -3.06
CA TYR A 236 27.01 -13.90 -4.05
C TYR A 236 28.31 -13.09 -3.87
N GLY A 237 28.77 -12.90 -2.63
CA GLY A 237 30.01 -12.20 -2.30
C GLY A 237 31.27 -13.05 -2.40
N GLU A 238 32.43 -12.40 -2.56
CA GLU A 238 33.74 -13.03 -2.68
C GLU A 238 34.19 -13.73 -1.39
N GLY A 239 34.75 -14.93 -1.51
CA GLY A 239 35.08 -15.77 -0.34
C GLY A 239 36.48 -15.59 0.25
N GLY A 240 37.30 -14.70 -0.33
CA GLY A 240 38.72 -14.52 0.01
C GLY A 240 39.04 -13.09 0.46
N ARG A 241 40.23 -12.92 1.06
CA ARG A 241 40.79 -11.58 1.28
C ARG A 241 41.00 -10.89 -0.08
N VAL A 242 40.55 -9.65 -0.19
CA VAL A 242 40.65 -8.84 -1.43
C VAL A 242 41.31 -7.49 -1.17
N GLY A 243 41.14 -6.90 0.01
CA GLY A 243 41.61 -5.54 0.31
C GLY A 243 42.99 -5.49 0.98
N HIS A 244 43.42 -4.26 1.25
CA HIS A 244 44.36 -3.97 2.33
C HIS A 244 43.70 -4.33 3.68
N ILE A 245 42.43 -3.95 3.85
CA ILE A 245 41.57 -4.34 4.97
C ILE A 245 40.30 -5.07 4.47
N ASP A 246 39.90 -6.11 5.19
CA ASP A 246 38.68 -6.88 4.95
C ASP A 246 37.87 -6.98 6.25
N PHE A 247 36.64 -6.44 6.24
CA PHE A 247 35.68 -6.50 7.35
C PHE A 247 34.69 -7.65 7.15
N CYS A 248 34.57 -8.53 8.14
CA CYS A 248 33.76 -9.74 8.10
C CYS A 248 32.52 -9.59 9.00
N VAL A 249 31.40 -9.09 8.47
CA VAL A 249 30.22 -8.78 9.29
C VAL A 249 29.41 -10.05 9.57
N ASN A 250 29.24 -10.39 10.85
CA ASN A 250 28.63 -11.64 11.33
C ASN A 250 29.32 -12.91 10.79
N GLY A 251 30.66 -12.86 10.65
CA GLY A 251 31.45 -13.91 9.98
C GLY A 251 31.46 -13.79 8.44
N GLY A 252 30.80 -12.77 7.90
CA GLY A 252 30.85 -12.35 6.50
C GLY A 252 29.92 -13.11 5.55
N ARG A 253 29.11 -14.08 6.00
CA ARG A 253 28.40 -15.02 5.11
C ARG A 253 26.88 -14.88 5.03
N ARG A 254 26.22 -14.66 6.16
CA ARG A 254 24.75 -14.60 6.29
C ARG A 254 24.43 -13.69 7.44
N GLN A 255 23.60 -12.69 7.20
CA GLN A 255 23.24 -11.74 8.24
C GLN A 255 22.06 -12.28 9.07
N PRO A 256 22.08 -12.18 10.43
CA PRO A 256 21.10 -12.85 11.29
C PRO A 256 19.64 -12.49 10.98
N TYR A 257 19.39 -11.20 10.75
CA TYR A 257 18.10 -10.59 10.46
C TYR A 257 17.55 -10.88 9.04
N CYS A 258 18.34 -11.49 8.15
CA CYS A 258 17.84 -12.06 6.89
C CYS A 258 17.09 -13.41 7.07
N GLY A 259 16.93 -13.89 8.32
CA GLY A 259 16.36 -15.20 8.65
C GLY A 259 15.09 -15.61 7.89
N ASN A 260 14.15 -14.68 7.72
CA ASN A 260 12.81 -14.91 7.16
C ASN A 260 12.66 -14.42 5.69
N SER A 261 13.75 -14.02 5.03
CA SER A 261 13.68 -13.49 3.66
C SER A 261 13.64 -14.57 2.59
N THR A 262 12.92 -14.32 1.49
CA THR A 262 12.75 -15.25 0.35
C THR A 262 14.09 -15.70 -0.25
N ASN A 263 15.02 -14.75 -0.48
CA ASN A 263 16.40 -15.03 -0.84
C ASN A 263 17.36 -14.45 0.21
N VAL A 264 17.62 -15.27 1.23
CA VAL A 264 18.52 -14.97 2.36
C VAL A 264 19.94 -14.54 1.93
N ASN A 265 20.45 -15.10 0.82
CA ASN A 265 21.77 -14.75 0.31
C ASN A 265 21.75 -13.37 -0.34
N LEU A 266 20.75 -13.08 -1.18
CA LEU A 266 20.59 -11.77 -1.83
C LEU A 266 20.34 -10.67 -0.79
N CYS A 267 19.49 -10.95 0.21
CA CYS A 267 19.33 -10.12 1.39
C CYS A 267 20.70 -9.80 2.00
N SER A 268 21.46 -10.83 2.39
CA SER A 268 22.78 -10.68 3.01
C SER A 268 23.79 -9.92 2.13
N HIS A 269 23.73 -10.08 0.80
CA HIS A 269 24.60 -9.42 -0.19
C HIS A 269 24.33 -7.93 -0.32
N ILE A 270 23.06 -7.50 -0.21
CA ILE A 270 22.66 -6.10 -0.33
C ILE A 270 23.01 -5.31 0.94
N TRP A 271 22.91 -5.91 2.13
CA TRP A 271 23.13 -5.23 3.42
C TRP A 271 24.51 -4.57 3.60
N ALA A 272 25.53 -4.92 2.81
CA ALA A 272 26.81 -4.21 2.79
C ALA A 272 26.66 -2.71 2.47
N ILE A 273 25.66 -2.34 1.66
CA ILE A 273 25.34 -0.95 1.30
C ILE A 273 24.91 -0.17 2.55
N CYS A 274 23.94 -0.66 3.31
CA CYS A 274 23.49 0.03 4.53
C CYS A 274 24.57 0.07 5.62
N TYR A 275 25.45 -0.94 5.71
CA TYR A 275 26.59 -0.87 6.63
C TYR A 275 27.58 0.26 6.31
N LEU A 276 27.81 0.57 5.02
CA LEU A 276 28.59 1.77 4.65
C LEU A 276 27.77 3.05 4.83
N ALA A 277 26.48 3.04 4.46
CA ALA A 277 25.60 4.20 4.59
C ALA A 277 25.43 4.64 6.05
N GLN A 278 25.32 3.71 7.00
CA GLN A 278 25.32 4.01 8.44
C GLN A 278 26.64 4.67 8.90
N SER A 279 27.79 4.29 8.33
CA SER A 279 29.11 4.83 8.71
C SER A 279 29.35 6.29 8.31
N LEU A 280 28.42 6.91 7.57
CA LEU A 280 28.39 8.34 7.31
C LEU A 280 27.86 9.15 8.50
N TYR A 281 27.13 8.53 9.42
CA TYR A 281 26.49 9.23 10.54
C TYR A 281 27.36 9.15 11.79
N GLU A 282 27.69 10.30 12.36
CA GLU A 282 28.61 10.40 13.49
C GLU A 282 28.04 9.73 14.75
N GLY A 283 28.84 8.85 15.37
CA GLY A 283 28.43 8.05 16.52
C GLY A 283 27.72 6.74 16.15
N HIS A 284 27.50 6.47 14.85
CA HIS A 284 26.87 5.26 14.35
C HIS A 284 27.86 4.31 13.62
N GLU A 285 29.15 4.63 13.57
CA GLU A 285 30.17 3.87 12.86
C GLU A 285 30.32 2.44 13.45
N PRO A 286 30.10 1.36 12.68
CA PRO A 286 30.22 0.00 13.21
C PRO A 286 31.67 -0.33 13.61
N MET A 287 31.91 -0.49 14.91
CA MET A 287 33.26 -0.78 15.44
C MET A 287 33.63 -2.25 15.26
N ALA A 288 34.81 -2.52 14.71
CA ALA A 288 35.30 -3.85 14.37
C ALA A 288 36.58 -4.21 15.13
N GLU A 289 36.68 -5.47 15.57
CA GLU A 289 37.86 -6.00 16.27
C GLU A 289 38.77 -6.82 15.33
N PRO A 290 40.10 -6.83 15.51
CA PRO A 290 41.00 -7.69 14.74
C PRO A 290 40.65 -9.18 14.91
N CYS A 291 40.58 -9.94 13.82
CA CYS A 291 40.26 -11.37 13.88
C CYS A 291 41.19 -12.24 13.01
N SER A 292 40.81 -13.50 12.77
CA SER A 292 41.64 -14.46 12.01
C SER A 292 41.94 -13.97 10.59
N ARG A 293 43.07 -14.43 10.00
CA ARG A 293 43.55 -14.10 8.63
C ARG A 293 42.56 -14.40 7.46
N ARG A 294 41.36 -14.88 7.76
CA ARG A 294 40.22 -15.12 6.87
C ARG A 294 38.94 -14.95 7.71
N CYS A 295 37.83 -14.55 7.08
CA CYS A 295 36.53 -14.46 7.76
C CYS A 295 36.14 -15.80 8.42
N PRO A 296 35.83 -15.83 9.73
CA PRO A 296 35.54 -17.06 10.44
C PRO A 296 34.18 -17.63 10.00
N SER A 297 34.17 -18.90 9.58
CA SER A 297 32.98 -19.52 8.98
C SER A 297 31.83 -19.81 9.95
N ASN A 298 32.06 -19.69 11.25
CA ASN A 298 31.06 -19.82 12.31
C ASN A 298 31.02 -18.51 13.11
N ALA A 299 29.81 -17.97 13.38
CA ALA A 299 29.59 -16.72 14.12
C ALA A 299 29.86 -16.82 15.65
N VAL A 300 30.75 -17.72 16.05
CA VAL A 300 31.26 -17.88 17.41
C VAL A 300 32.61 -17.17 17.52
N LEU A 301 32.56 -15.84 17.66
CA LEU A 301 33.61 -15.16 18.42
C LEU A 301 33.69 -15.84 19.80
N PRO A 302 34.89 -16.14 20.33
CA PRO A 302 35.03 -16.82 21.61
C PRO A 302 34.48 -15.92 22.72
N GLY A 303 33.30 -16.26 23.23
CA GLY A 303 32.58 -15.40 24.18
C GLY A 303 33.40 -15.12 25.44
N ILE A 304 33.28 -13.89 25.94
CA ILE A 304 33.90 -13.45 27.20
C ILE A 304 33.29 -14.25 28.35
N ARG A 305 33.90 -15.40 28.66
CA ARG A 305 33.74 -16.07 29.95
C ARG A 305 34.75 -15.46 30.91
N GLU A 306 34.25 -14.94 32.02
CA GLU A 306 35.10 -14.56 33.14
C GLU A 306 35.99 -15.74 33.57
N GLY A 307 37.26 -15.46 33.87
CA GLY A 307 38.13 -16.41 34.57
C GLY A 307 38.68 -17.60 33.77
N ARG A 308 39.42 -17.38 32.68
CA ARG A 308 40.65 -18.16 32.34
C ARG A 308 41.50 -17.56 31.20
N ARG A 309 42.62 -16.92 31.56
CA ARG A 309 43.71 -16.61 30.60
C ARG A 309 44.36 -17.91 30.08
N ARG A 310 44.18 -18.29 28.82
CA ARG A 310 45.08 -19.23 28.12
C ARG A 310 45.32 -18.86 26.64
N ARG A 311 46.54 -18.39 26.40
CA ARG A 311 47.33 -18.38 25.15
C ARG A 311 46.64 -18.96 23.89
N PHE A 312 46.03 -18.10 23.09
CA PHE A 312 46.44 -17.92 21.70
C PHE A 312 46.65 -16.41 21.51
N GLY A 313 47.73 -16.00 20.85
CA GLY A 313 48.06 -14.59 20.70
C GLY A 313 48.18 -14.21 19.24
N TYR A 314 47.62 -13.05 18.88
CA TYR A 314 48.19 -12.10 17.91
C TYR A 314 47.54 -10.72 18.15
N ALA A 315 48.31 -9.65 17.86
CA ALA A 315 47.90 -8.24 17.81
C ALA A 315 47.07 -7.68 19.01
N MET A 316 47.70 -6.85 19.84
CA MET A 316 46.96 -5.75 20.48
C MET A 316 46.58 -4.75 19.40
N GLY A 317 45.33 -4.79 18.92
CA GLY A 317 44.75 -3.77 18.07
C GLY A 317 43.48 -3.25 18.73
N TYR A 318 43.35 -1.92 18.83
CA TYR A 318 42.11 -1.29 19.24
C TYR A 318 41.01 -1.58 18.22
N ALA A 319 39.75 -1.58 18.65
CA ALA A 319 38.63 -1.62 17.72
C ALA A 319 38.66 -0.37 16.83
N ILE A 320 38.38 -0.53 15.53
CA ILE A 320 38.40 0.56 14.54
C ILE A 320 37.01 0.71 13.90
N PRO A 321 36.61 1.92 13.49
CA PRO A 321 35.37 2.12 12.76
C PRO A 321 35.48 1.47 11.37
N MET A 322 34.46 0.68 11.01
CA MET A 322 34.23 0.24 9.64
C MET A 322 33.53 1.35 8.85
N GLY A 323 34.01 1.61 7.64
CA GLY A 323 33.40 2.54 6.70
C GLY A 323 34.31 3.70 6.37
N LEU A 324 33.79 4.93 6.30
CA LEU A 324 34.58 6.06 5.81
C LEU A 324 35.69 6.53 6.77
N LYS A 325 35.45 6.44 8.08
CA LYS A 325 36.43 6.83 9.13
C LYS A 325 37.48 5.73 9.41
N THR A 326 37.53 4.64 8.63
CA THR A 326 38.54 3.59 8.76
C THR A 326 39.96 4.19 8.60
N PRO A 327 40.90 3.96 9.54
CA PRO A 327 42.25 4.53 9.45
C PRO A 327 43.01 4.06 8.18
N PRO A 328 43.65 4.96 7.41
CA PRO A 328 44.27 4.61 6.12
C PRO A 328 45.51 3.71 6.24
N ASN A 329 46.01 3.48 7.45
CA ASN A 329 47.08 2.54 7.76
C ASN A 329 46.57 1.22 8.38
N ALA A 330 45.26 1.03 8.56
CA ALA A 330 44.69 -0.20 9.06
C ALA A 330 44.71 -1.29 7.95
N ALA A 331 45.21 -2.48 8.29
CA ALA A 331 45.34 -3.59 7.36
C ALA A 331 45.14 -4.94 8.05
N GLY A 332 44.65 -5.94 7.30
CA GLY A 332 44.36 -7.28 7.81
C GLY A 332 42.88 -7.62 7.74
N SER A 333 42.41 -8.45 8.67
CA SER A 333 41.01 -8.91 8.74
C SER A 333 40.39 -8.53 10.07
N TYR A 334 39.24 -7.86 10.01
CA TYR A 334 38.50 -7.37 11.16
C TYR A 334 37.09 -7.98 11.15
N CYS A 335 36.53 -8.21 12.33
CA CYS A 335 35.24 -8.86 12.50
C CYS A 335 34.28 -7.95 13.26
N ILE A 336 33.02 -7.95 12.82
CA ILE A 336 31.90 -7.32 13.51
C ILE A 336 30.90 -8.42 13.85
N LYS A 337 30.27 -8.33 15.03
CA LYS A 337 29.13 -9.17 15.38
C LYS A 337 27.98 -8.28 15.83
N ASP A 338 26.96 -8.20 14.99
CA ASP A 338 25.76 -7.43 15.23
C ASP A 338 24.53 -8.26 14.86
N ASN A 339 23.66 -8.52 15.84
CA ASN A 339 22.45 -9.30 15.62
C ASN A 339 21.31 -8.44 15.04
N TYR A 340 21.47 -7.12 15.00
CA TYR A 340 20.49 -6.16 14.51
C TYR A 340 20.83 -5.70 13.09
N PRO A 341 19.83 -5.32 12.27
CA PRO A 341 20.08 -4.71 10.98
C PRO A 341 20.71 -3.31 11.15
N PRO A 342 21.66 -2.92 10.28
CA PRO A 342 22.14 -1.55 10.24
C PRO A 342 21.06 -0.58 9.73
N PHE A 343 21.28 0.70 9.97
CA PHE A 343 20.45 1.78 9.47
C PHE A 343 20.59 1.94 7.93
N CYS A 344 19.47 1.91 7.21
CA CYS A 344 19.39 2.15 5.76
C CYS A 344 18.74 3.53 5.46
N PRO A 345 19.51 4.63 5.32
CA PRO A 345 18.99 5.95 4.93
C PRO A 345 18.71 6.00 3.41
N SER A 346 17.46 6.08 2.98
CA SER A 346 17.10 5.77 1.59
C SER A 346 17.28 6.88 0.55
N THR A 347 17.16 8.18 0.89
CA THR A 347 17.37 9.32 -0.04
C THR A 347 17.85 10.59 0.70
N PRO A 348 18.39 11.63 0.01
CA PRO A 348 18.38 12.98 0.50
C PRO A 348 17.05 13.59 0.10
N SER A 349 16.45 14.36 1.00
CA SER A 349 15.28 15.18 0.68
C SER A 349 13.99 14.50 0.22
N MET A 350 13.84 13.16 0.09
CA MET A 350 12.48 12.61 0.16
C MET A 350 11.96 12.80 1.59
N LEU A 351 11.17 13.86 1.75
CA LEU A 351 9.72 13.71 1.75
C LEU A 351 9.24 12.32 2.20
N GLY A 352 8.60 12.27 3.38
CA GLY A 352 8.50 11.03 4.18
C GLY A 352 9.40 11.02 5.43
N ASP A 353 10.18 12.07 5.67
CA ASP A 353 11.00 12.20 6.89
C ASP A 353 10.09 12.30 8.14
N GLN A 354 10.34 11.43 9.12
CA GLN A 354 9.73 11.49 10.47
C GLN A 354 10.02 12.82 11.22
N ARG A 355 10.83 13.70 10.61
CA ARG A 355 11.19 15.04 11.07
C ARG A 355 10.96 16.14 10.02
N SER A 356 10.06 15.96 9.04
CA SER A 356 9.79 16.97 7.99
C SER A 356 9.62 18.40 8.52
N TYR A 357 8.90 18.58 9.64
CA TYR A 357 8.73 19.90 10.29
C TYR A 357 10.00 20.46 10.93
N LEU A 358 10.92 19.63 11.43
CA LEU A 358 12.22 20.09 11.95
C LEU A 358 13.19 20.54 10.83
N ARG A 359 12.76 20.48 9.56
CA ARG A 359 13.43 21.10 8.41
C ARG A 359 12.78 22.41 7.95
N LYS A 360 11.63 22.82 8.52
CA LYS A 360 11.18 24.22 8.45
C LYS A 360 11.92 25.02 9.52
N PRO A 361 12.41 26.25 9.22
CA PRO A 361 12.93 27.12 10.26
C PRO A 361 11.84 27.48 11.27
N GLU A 362 12.24 27.88 12.47
CA GLU A 362 11.38 28.43 13.54
C GLU A 362 10.23 27.51 14.02
N THR A 363 10.24 26.22 13.65
CA THR A 363 9.16 25.26 13.94
C THR A 363 9.46 24.37 15.14
N ASN A 364 8.60 24.40 16.17
CA ASN A 364 8.64 23.48 17.31
C ASN A 364 7.72 22.27 17.05
N VAL A 365 8.18 21.06 17.38
CA VAL A 365 7.44 19.81 17.14
C VAL A 365 7.24 19.03 18.44
N PHE A 366 5.99 18.77 18.81
CA PHE A 366 5.62 17.93 19.95
C PHE A 366 5.10 16.57 19.46
N ILE A 367 5.63 15.48 19.98
CA ILE A 367 5.20 14.11 19.64
C ILE A 367 4.52 13.47 20.86
N VAL A 368 3.26 13.06 20.70
CA VAL A 368 2.47 12.42 21.75
C VAL A 368 2.66 10.90 21.70
N ASP A 369 3.66 10.36 22.44
CA ASP A 369 3.78 8.91 22.63
C ASP A 369 2.70 8.40 23.60
N TRP A 370 1.60 7.91 23.03
CA TRP A 370 0.59 7.10 23.71
C TRP A 370 0.67 5.61 23.32
N GLY A 371 1.76 5.17 22.68
CA GLY A 371 1.91 3.84 22.07
C GLY A 371 1.83 2.66 23.05
N LYS A 372 1.96 2.90 24.36
CA LYS A 372 1.65 1.90 25.42
C LYS A 372 0.15 1.60 25.55
N LEU A 373 -0.70 2.59 25.28
CA LEU A 373 -2.17 2.50 25.32
C LEU A 373 -2.77 2.05 23.98
N ALA A 374 -1.99 2.13 22.90
CA ALA A 374 -2.40 1.80 21.53
C ALA A 374 -1.77 0.49 20.98
N ARG A 375 -1.27 -0.40 21.85
CA ARG A 375 -0.59 -1.63 21.42
C ARG A 375 -1.54 -2.62 20.74
N LEU A 376 -1.15 -3.11 19.56
CA LEU A 376 -1.69 -4.37 19.03
C LEU A 376 -1.45 -5.51 20.05
N PRO A 377 -2.41 -6.43 20.21
CA PRO A 377 -3.62 -6.60 19.40
C PRO A 377 -4.86 -5.82 19.90
N CYS A 378 -4.73 -5.00 20.95
CA CYS A 378 -5.87 -4.47 21.71
C CYS A 378 -6.56 -3.26 21.06
N TYR A 379 -6.88 -3.32 19.76
CA TYR A 379 -7.44 -2.19 19.00
C TYR A 379 -8.74 -1.59 19.60
N PRO A 380 -9.73 -2.36 20.10
CA PRO A 380 -10.91 -1.77 20.76
C PRO A 380 -10.54 -0.98 22.03
N THR A 381 -9.53 -1.44 22.77
CA THR A 381 -8.99 -0.71 23.94
C THR A 381 -8.22 0.54 23.50
N ALA A 382 -7.46 0.46 22.41
CA ALA A 382 -6.78 1.62 21.81
C ALA A 382 -7.78 2.70 21.36
N ALA A 383 -8.88 2.29 20.71
CA ALA A 383 -9.97 3.17 20.29
C ALA A 383 -10.65 3.86 21.49
N PHE A 384 -10.89 3.14 22.59
CA PHE A 384 -11.40 3.74 23.83
C PHE A 384 -10.38 4.68 24.51
N ASN A 385 -9.09 4.32 24.46
CA ASN A 385 -8.00 5.08 25.06
C ASN A 385 -7.69 6.41 24.32
N THR A 386 -8.20 6.65 23.11
CA THR A 386 -7.96 7.91 22.38
C THR A 386 -8.41 9.13 23.19
N LYS A 387 -9.54 9.00 23.89
CA LYS A 387 -10.06 10.04 24.77
C LYS A 387 -9.11 10.34 25.93
N GLN A 388 -8.61 9.30 26.60
CA GLN A 388 -7.67 9.47 27.71
C GLN A 388 -6.36 10.12 27.25
N ALA A 389 -5.85 9.72 26.07
CA ALA A 389 -4.68 10.35 25.46
C ALA A 389 -4.94 11.84 25.12
N GLY A 390 -6.14 12.17 24.61
CA GLY A 390 -6.53 13.54 24.28
C GLY A 390 -6.67 14.44 25.52
N GLU A 391 -7.35 13.98 26.57
CA GLU A 391 -7.49 14.70 27.83
C GLU A 391 -6.12 14.94 28.53
N CYS A 392 -5.20 13.97 28.45
CA CYS A 392 -3.82 14.15 28.90
C CYS A 392 -3.03 15.16 28.03
N THR A 393 -3.22 15.14 26.71
CA THR A 393 -2.56 16.08 25.78
C THR A 393 -3.05 17.51 26.01
N ALA A 394 -4.36 17.71 26.21
CA ALA A 394 -4.92 19.01 26.56
C ALA A 394 -4.38 19.51 27.90
N THR A 395 -4.27 18.63 28.90
CA THR A 395 -3.68 18.95 30.21
C THR A 395 -2.23 19.42 30.08
N PHE A 396 -1.42 18.78 29.22
CA PHE A 396 -0.07 19.23 28.91
C PHE A 396 -0.04 20.63 28.26
N LEU A 397 -0.89 20.88 27.26
CA LEU A 397 -0.95 22.16 26.55
C LEU A 397 -1.43 23.32 27.46
N ILE A 398 -2.42 23.07 28.33
CA ILE A 398 -2.87 24.02 29.36
C ILE A 398 -1.73 24.31 30.35
N GLY A 399 -1.03 23.27 30.80
CA GLY A 399 0.14 23.41 31.66
C GLY A 399 1.28 24.20 31.00
N LEU A 400 1.52 24.00 29.70
CA LEU A 400 2.53 24.72 28.93
C LEU A 400 2.17 26.21 28.85
N GLN A 401 0.95 26.55 28.43
CA GLN A 401 0.49 27.95 28.34
C GLN A 401 0.44 28.65 29.70
N ALA A 402 0.16 27.94 30.79
CA ALA A 402 0.16 28.49 32.14
C ALA A 402 1.57 28.83 32.68
N ASN A 403 2.62 28.17 32.18
CA ASN A 403 4.01 28.43 32.57
C ASN A 403 4.75 29.33 31.57
N HIS A 404 4.29 29.38 30.32
CA HIS A 404 4.87 30.16 29.22
C HIS A 404 3.79 31.07 28.59
N PRO A 405 3.60 32.30 29.10
CA PRO A 405 2.62 33.25 28.54
C PRO A 405 2.89 33.64 27.07
N GLU A 406 4.11 33.42 26.59
CA GLU A 406 4.51 33.55 25.19
C GLU A 406 3.98 32.42 24.28
N PHE A 407 3.55 31.29 24.87
CA PHE A 407 2.99 30.17 24.12
C PHE A 407 1.49 30.37 23.87
N SER A 408 1.09 30.24 22.62
CA SER A 408 -0.29 30.46 22.15
C SER A 408 -0.84 29.19 21.50
N THR A 409 -1.95 28.69 22.02
CA THR A 409 -2.70 27.55 21.45
C THR A 409 -3.27 27.85 20.06
N ARG A 410 -3.37 29.13 19.67
CA ARG A 410 -3.74 29.56 18.32
C ARG A 410 -2.63 29.46 17.29
N ASP A 411 -1.40 29.15 17.70
CA ASP A 411 -0.28 28.91 16.78
C ASP A 411 0.05 27.41 16.68
N LEU A 412 -0.86 26.56 17.17
CA LEU A 412 -0.80 25.11 17.05
C LEU A 412 -1.55 24.59 15.83
N HIS A 413 -0.81 23.86 15.01
CA HIS A 413 -1.29 22.95 13.99
C HIS A 413 -1.05 21.52 14.49
N ALA A 414 -2.13 20.75 14.65
CA ALA A 414 -2.08 19.39 15.16
C ALA A 414 -2.39 18.37 14.06
N ILE A 415 -1.60 17.29 13.95
CA ILE A 415 -1.73 16.30 12.87
C ILE A 415 -1.92 14.92 13.47
N GLY A 416 -2.95 14.19 13.05
CA GLY A 416 -3.36 12.92 13.66
C GLY A 416 -3.64 11.84 12.64
N PHE A 417 -2.89 10.73 12.71
CA PHE A 417 -3.11 9.56 11.85
C PHE A 417 -4.05 8.53 12.50
N SER A 418 -5.06 8.07 11.76
CA SER A 418 -5.99 7.01 12.16
C SER A 418 -6.65 7.30 13.50
N LEU A 419 -6.43 6.48 14.55
CA LEU A 419 -6.90 6.75 15.91
C LEU A 419 -6.38 8.09 16.46
N GLY A 420 -5.21 8.55 16.02
CA GLY A 420 -4.61 9.83 16.39
C GLY A 420 -5.44 11.04 15.92
N ALA A 421 -6.19 10.94 14.83
CA ALA A 421 -7.12 11.99 14.41
C ALA A 421 -8.18 12.25 15.49
N HIS A 422 -8.69 11.18 16.12
CA HIS A 422 -9.68 11.27 17.18
C HIS A 422 -9.08 11.67 18.53
N VAL A 423 -7.79 11.35 18.79
CA VAL A 423 -7.04 11.92 19.93
C VAL A 423 -7.04 13.46 19.87
N LEU A 424 -6.88 14.05 18.69
CA LEU A 424 -6.90 15.51 18.52
C LEU A 424 -8.28 16.11 18.73
N SER A 425 -9.35 15.45 18.28
CA SER A 425 -10.73 15.83 18.62
C SER A 425 -10.94 15.90 20.14
N PHE A 426 -10.62 14.82 20.87
CA PHE A 426 -10.76 14.81 22.33
C PHE A 426 -9.84 15.82 23.02
N THR A 427 -8.67 16.12 22.45
CA THR A 427 -7.78 17.19 22.92
C THR A 427 -8.45 18.56 22.78
N SER A 428 -9.00 18.87 21.60
CA SER A 428 -9.61 20.18 21.32
C SER A 428 -10.89 20.41 22.13
N ASN A 429 -11.75 19.38 22.25
CA ASN A 429 -12.95 19.43 23.10
C ASN A 429 -12.60 19.64 24.59
N ALA A 430 -11.45 19.14 25.05
CA ALA A 430 -10.96 19.42 26.41
C ALA A 430 -10.39 20.84 26.54
N LEU A 431 -9.66 21.35 25.54
CA LEU A 431 -9.17 22.73 25.51
C LEU A 431 -10.31 23.76 25.49
N GLU A 432 -11.34 23.57 24.65
CA GLU A 432 -12.52 24.45 24.59
C GLU A 432 -13.20 24.52 25.97
N LYS A 433 -13.42 23.35 26.58
CA LYS A 433 -14.07 23.25 27.90
C LYS A 433 -13.26 23.84 29.05
N SER A 434 -11.93 23.78 29.00
CA SER A 434 -11.06 24.21 30.10
C SER A 434 -10.55 25.64 29.99
N ILE A 435 -10.30 26.15 28.77
CA ILE A 435 -9.70 27.48 28.54
C ILE A 435 -10.42 28.30 27.44
N GLY A 436 -11.45 27.77 26.78
CA GLY A 436 -12.24 28.51 25.78
C GLY A 436 -11.58 28.61 24.40
N PHE A 437 -10.59 27.77 24.09
CA PHE A 437 -9.85 27.78 22.82
C PHE A 437 -9.82 26.40 22.17
N LYS A 438 -9.79 26.37 20.84
CA LYS A 438 -9.53 25.18 20.01
C LYS A 438 -8.15 25.28 19.35
N PHE A 439 -7.72 24.20 18.70
CA PHE A 439 -6.63 24.30 17.73
C PHE A 439 -7.00 25.23 16.57
N ARG A 440 -6.00 25.90 15.99
CA ARG A 440 -6.19 26.68 14.76
C ARG A 440 -6.27 25.80 13.52
N ARG A 441 -5.54 24.69 13.49
CA ARG A 441 -5.63 23.69 12.42
C ARG A 441 -5.51 22.27 12.97
N ILE A 442 -6.42 21.39 12.55
CA ILE A 442 -6.24 19.94 12.68
C ILE A 442 -6.11 19.35 11.27
N THR A 443 -5.06 18.56 11.03
CA THR A 443 -5.00 17.68 9.87
C THR A 443 -5.34 16.24 10.29
N GLY A 444 -6.40 15.67 9.72
CA GLY A 444 -6.76 14.27 9.85
C GLY A 444 -6.13 13.41 8.74
N LEU A 445 -5.29 12.43 9.09
CA LEU A 445 -4.71 11.49 8.13
C LEU A 445 -5.38 10.13 8.29
N ASP A 446 -6.08 9.71 7.23
CA ASP A 446 -6.95 8.53 7.17
C ASP A 446 -7.70 8.22 8.50
N PRO A 447 -8.54 9.15 9.00
CA PRO A 447 -9.11 9.04 10.34
C PRO A 447 -9.90 7.74 10.50
N ALA A 448 -9.73 7.07 11.65
CA ALA A 448 -10.18 5.68 11.80
C ALA A 448 -11.71 5.52 11.67
N LEU A 449 -12.17 4.51 10.91
CA LEU A 449 -13.57 4.13 10.78
C LEU A 449 -14.09 3.21 11.91
N PRO A 450 -13.40 2.11 12.29
CA PRO A 450 -13.97 1.16 13.25
C PRO A 450 -14.10 1.77 14.66
N PHE A 451 -15.28 1.61 15.28
CA PHE A 451 -15.78 2.28 16.50
C PHE A 451 -16.10 3.78 16.37
N PHE A 452 -15.80 4.44 15.26
CA PHE A 452 -16.07 5.88 15.05
C PHE A 452 -17.05 6.18 13.91
N ALA A 453 -17.54 5.16 13.19
CA ALA A 453 -18.47 5.29 12.06
C ALA A 453 -19.83 5.89 12.46
N THR A 454 -20.39 5.47 13.59
CA THR A 454 -21.70 5.92 14.12
C THR A 454 -21.55 6.83 15.34
N ALA A 455 -20.33 7.29 15.63
CA ALA A 455 -20.06 8.20 16.74
C ALA A 455 -20.67 9.59 16.47
N ARG A 456 -21.28 10.19 17.51
CA ARG A 456 -21.68 11.59 17.48
C ARG A 456 -20.45 12.48 17.29
N ALA A 457 -20.60 13.65 16.66
CA ALA A 457 -19.52 14.61 16.38
C ALA A 457 -18.47 14.70 17.50
N HIS A 458 -18.88 15.05 18.73
CA HIS A 458 -18.02 15.15 19.93
C HIS A 458 -17.39 13.82 20.46
N TRP A 459 -17.37 12.75 19.67
CA TRP A 459 -16.68 11.48 19.92
C TRP A 459 -15.83 11.00 18.72
N LYS A 460 -15.73 11.77 17.64
CA LYS A 460 -14.89 11.51 16.45
C LYS A 460 -14.28 12.84 15.99
N LEU A 461 -13.32 12.80 15.06
CA LEU A 461 -12.95 14.01 14.33
C LEU A 461 -14.18 14.59 13.60
N ASP A 462 -14.39 15.89 13.76
CA ASP A 462 -15.43 16.69 13.15
C ASP A 462 -14.87 18.06 12.72
N GLN A 463 -15.47 18.72 11.73
CA GLN A 463 -15.05 20.06 11.30
C GLN A 463 -15.06 21.07 12.46
N GLY A 464 -15.98 20.91 13.42
CA GLY A 464 -16.11 21.78 14.60
C GLY A 464 -14.99 21.65 15.64
N ASP A 465 -14.00 20.76 15.45
CA ASP A 465 -12.90 20.56 16.40
C ASP A 465 -11.79 21.63 16.30
N ALA A 466 -11.74 22.47 15.26
CA ALA A 466 -10.72 23.52 15.11
C ALA A 466 -11.22 24.71 14.25
N ASP A 467 -10.49 25.82 14.27
CA ASP A 467 -10.75 26.98 13.38
C ASP A 467 -10.62 26.61 11.88
N PHE A 468 -9.87 25.53 11.58
CA PHE A 468 -9.77 24.90 10.26
C PHE A 468 -9.45 23.40 10.43
N VAL A 469 -10.04 22.54 9.59
CA VAL A 469 -9.78 21.09 9.59
C VAL A 469 -9.61 20.61 8.17
N ASP A 470 -8.47 19.97 7.86
CA ASP A 470 -8.20 19.37 6.56
C ASP A 470 -7.94 17.85 6.70
N VAL A 471 -8.53 17.05 5.82
CA VAL A 471 -8.49 15.57 5.95
C VAL A 471 -7.99 14.91 4.68
N ILE A 472 -7.09 13.94 4.79
CA ILE A 472 -6.61 13.10 3.68
C ILE A 472 -7.09 11.67 3.89
N HIS A 473 -7.93 11.17 2.99
CA HIS A 473 -8.47 9.80 2.99
C HIS A 473 -7.70 8.93 1.99
N THR A 474 -7.25 7.76 2.46
CA THR A 474 -6.45 6.80 1.65
C THR A 474 -6.94 5.36 1.70
N ASN A 475 -7.73 4.98 2.70
CA ASN A 475 -8.38 3.67 2.81
C ASN A 475 -9.82 3.78 3.35
N ALA A 476 -10.54 4.76 2.80
CA ALA A 476 -11.94 5.07 3.05
C ALA A 476 -12.85 3.85 2.89
N GLY A 477 -13.51 3.47 3.98
CA GLY A 477 -14.48 2.37 4.03
C GLY A 477 -13.93 1.04 4.52
N VAL A 478 -12.64 0.98 4.88
CA VAL A 478 -12.01 -0.22 5.43
C VAL A 478 -11.34 0.11 6.77
N TYR A 479 -10.20 0.81 6.75
CA TYR A 479 -9.58 1.33 7.97
C TYR A 479 -9.83 2.84 8.16
N GLY A 480 -9.87 3.62 7.07
CA GLY A 480 -10.20 5.04 7.06
C GLY A 480 -11.70 5.32 6.86
N LYS A 481 -12.15 6.53 7.22
CA LYS A 481 -13.56 6.98 7.09
C LYS A 481 -13.95 7.28 5.64
N ILE A 482 -15.25 7.27 5.36
CA ILE A 482 -15.85 7.69 4.07
C ILE A 482 -16.58 9.03 4.22
N GLU A 483 -17.16 9.28 5.40
CA GLU A 483 -17.78 10.55 5.72
C GLU A 483 -16.75 11.68 5.77
N THR A 484 -17.09 12.80 5.14
CA THR A 484 -16.37 14.07 5.26
C THR A 484 -16.34 14.48 6.73
N CYS A 485 -15.16 14.82 7.24
CA CYS A 485 -14.97 15.21 8.65
C CYS A 485 -14.00 16.38 8.83
N GLY A 486 -13.59 17.03 7.74
CA GLY A 486 -12.94 18.34 7.76
C GLY A 486 -13.88 19.45 7.31
N HIS A 487 -13.34 20.67 7.29
CA HIS A 487 -13.85 21.72 6.41
C HIS A 487 -13.54 21.36 4.95
N VAL A 488 -12.36 20.75 4.71
CA VAL A 488 -11.94 20.20 3.43
C VAL A 488 -11.52 18.73 3.57
N ASP A 489 -11.99 17.87 2.66
CA ASP A 489 -11.67 16.44 2.64
C ASP A 489 -11.13 16.00 1.26
N PHE A 490 -9.93 15.43 1.26
CA PHE A 490 -9.16 15.00 0.09
C PHE A 490 -9.19 13.48 -0.08
N TYR A 491 -9.68 12.98 -1.21
CA TYR A 491 -9.80 11.54 -1.49
C TYR A 491 -8.76 11.11 -2.52
N MET A 492 -7.65 10.57 -2.02
CA MET A 492 -6.47 10.22 -2.82
C MET A 492 -6.75 8.98 -3.66
N ASN A 493 -6.69 9.11 -4.98
CA ASN A 493 -7.02 8.06 -5.95
C ASN A 493 -8.43 7.47 -5.75
N GLY A 494 -9.40 8.33 -5.36
CA GLY A 494 -10.75 7.90 -4.97
C GLY A 494 -10.87 7.46 -3.51
N GLY A 495 -9.78 7.50 -2.75
CA GLY A 495 -9.73 7.35 -1.30
C GLY A 495 -9.75 5.92 -0.76
N GLN A 496 -9.95 4.87 -1.56
CA GLN A 496 -10.05 3.48 -1.05
C GLN A 496 -8.76 2.65 -1.18
N ASN A 497 -8.15 2.68 -2.37
CA ASN A 497 -7.00 1.86 -2.74
C ASN A 497 -5.93 2.78 -3.33
N GLN A 498 -4.68 2.62 -2.92
CA GLN A 498 -3.60 3.50 -3.37
C GLN A 498 -2.69 2.83 -4.41
N PRO A 499 -2.31 3.54 -5.49
CA PRO A 499 -1.36 3.04 -6.47
C PRO A 499 -0.06 2.51 -5.81
N GLY A 500 0.39 1.36 -6.31
CA GLY A 500 1.54 0.62 -5.76
C GLY A 500 1.22 -0.33 -4.60
N CYS A 501 0.01 -0.31 -4.02
CA CYS A 501 -0.37 -1.22 -2.92
C CYS A 501 -0.96 -2.57 -3.38
N GLU A 502 -1.27 -2.75 -4.66
CA GLU A 502 -1.99 -3.91 -5.21
C GLU A 502 -1.31 -5.26 -4.92
N ASN A 503 0.02 -5.32 -5.07
CA ASN A 503 0.82 -6.52 -4.83
C ASN A 503 1.36 -6.64 -3.39
N HIS A 504 0.93 -5.77 -2.47
CA HIS A 504 1.37 -5.82 -1.08
C HIS A 504 0.66 -6.98 -0.33
N PRO A 505 1.32 -7.70 0.61
CA PRO A 505 0.69 -8.79 1.37
C PRO A 505 -0.56 -8.38 2.18
N ASN A 506 -0.76 -7.09 2.40
CA ASN A 506 -2.02 -6.51 2.88
C ASN A 506 -2.26 -5.18 2.14
N PRO A 507 -2.99 -5.17 1.00
CA PRO A 507 -3.18 -3.96 0.19
C PRO A 507 -3.94 -2.84 0.91
N MET A 508 -4.85 -3.21 1.82
CA MET A 508 -5.62 -2.27 2.63
C MET A 508 -4.74 -1.58 3.68
N ALA A 509 -3.87 -2.32 4.36
CA ALA A 509 -2.93 -1.73 5.32
C ALA A 509 -1.90 -0.83 4.61
N CYS A 510 -1.43 -1.21 3.41
CA CYS A 510 -0.58 -0.33 2.59
C CYS A 510 -1.34 0.96 2.21
N SER A 511 -2.57 0.83 1.71
CA SER A 511 -3.40 1.98 1.34
C SER A 511 -3.69 2.88 2.54
N HIS A 512 -3.88 2.32 3.74
CA HIS A 512 -4.12 3.09 4.97
C HIS A 512 -2.89 3.88 5.45
N HIS A 513 -1.68 3.32 5.30
CA HIS A 513 -0.45 4.02 5.72
C HIS A 513 0.04 5.09 4.72
N ARG A 514 -0.65 5.25 3.58
CA ARG A 514 -0.32 6.27 2.57
C ARG A 514 -0.69 7.70 2.95
N ALA A 515 -1.69 7.95 3.80
CA ALA A 515 -1.98 9.33 4.22
C ALA A 515 -0.78 9.98 4.97
N PRO A 516 -0.10 9.27 5.90
CA PRO A 516 1.22 9.67 6.40
C PRO A 516 2.27 9.93 5.30
N ASP A 517 2.43 9.03 4.33
CA ASP A 517 3.40 9.19 3.22
C ASP A 517 3.11 10.47 2.42
N TYR A 518 1.87 10.63 1.93
CA TYR A 518 1.46 11.78 1.12
C TYR A 518 1.54 13.10 1.91
N TYR A 519 1.17 13.10 3.19
CA TYR A 519 1.27 14.31 4.00
C TYR A 519 2.73 14.68 4.29
N ALA A 520 3.57 13.68 4.64
CA ALA A 520 4.99 13.89 4.85
C ALA A 520 5.74 14.27 3.54
N GLU A 521 5.16 13.96 2.38
CA GLU A 521 5.57 14.50 1.08
C GLU A 521 5.07 15.94 0.84
N SER A 522 3.83 16.25 1.23
CA SER A 522 3.24 17.59 1.01
C SER A 522 4.06 18.73 1.64
N ILE A 523 4.66 18.50 2.83
CA ILE A 523 5.38 19.51 3.63
C ILE A 523 6.53 20.20 2.87
N ARG A 524 7.06 19.57 1.80
CA ARG A 524 8.11 20.19 0.94
C ARG A 524 7.92 19.87 -0.55
N SER A 525 6.72 19.45 -0.97
CA SER A 525 6.44 19.13 -2.37
C SER A 525 6.22 20.40 -3.18
N LEU A 526 7.22 20.80 -3.96
CA LEU A 526 7.12 21.93 -4.89
C LEU A 526 6.14 21.67 -6.04
N THR A 527 5.79 20.41 -6.25
CA THR A 527 4.82 19.94 -7.25
C THR A 527 3.39 20.09 -6.71
N GLY A 528 3.18 19.72 -5.43
CA GLY A 528 1.90 19.82 -4.73
C GLY A 528 0.90 18.69 -5.06
N PHE A 529 0.10 18.31 -4.07
CA PHE A 529 -1.02 17.38 -4.25
C PHE A 529 -2.27 18.15 -4.64
N TRP A 530 -2.43 18.46 -5.92
CA TRP A 530 -3.57 19.25 -6.39
C TRP A 530 -4.80 18.36 -6.62
N GLY A 531 -5.93 18.77 -6.04
CA GLY A 531 -7.20 18.07 -6.16
C GLY A 531 -8.29 18.93 -6.74
N TRP A 532 -9.12 18.36 -7.60
CA TRP A 532 -10.27 19.03 -8.23
C TRP A 532 -11.54 18.81 -7.41
N SER A 533 -12.44 19.79 -7.42
CA SER A 533 -13.65 19.74 -6.60
C SER A 533 -14.63 18.63 -7.03
N CYS A 534 -15.32 18.04 -6.06
CA CYS A 534 -16.37 17.04 -6.25
C CYS A 534 -17.52 17.31 -5.28
N GLN A 535 -18.76 17.19 -5.74
CA GLN A 535 -19.93 17.61 -4.93
C GLN A 535 -20.14 16.74 -3.67
N SER A 536 -19.80 15.45 -3.72
CA SER A 536 -19.88 14.50 -2.61
C SER A 536 -19.28 13.15 -3.01
N TYR A 537 -18.99 12.28 -2.04
CA TYR A 537 -18.39 10.96 -2.34
C TYR A 537 -19.32 10.09 -3.20
N ILE A 538 -20.64 10.22 -3.01
CA ILE A 538 -21.62 9.50 -3.83
C ILE A 538 -21.65 10.00 -5.28
N TYR A 539 -21.35 11.28 -5.55
CA TYR A 539 -21.15 11.77 -6.92
C TYR A 539 -19.87 11.20 -7.55
N TYR A 540 -18.77 11.10 -6.79
CA TYR A 540 -17.56 10.41 -7.26
C TYR A 540 -17.85 8.95 -7.62
N LEU A 541 -18.53 8.20 -6.73
CA LEU A 541 -18.88 6.80 -6.93
C LEU A 541 -19.81 6.56 -8.13
N LEU A 542 -20.65 7.53 -8.47
CA LEU A 542 -21.52 7.52 -9.66
C LEU A 542 -20.80 8.02 -10.94
N GLY A 543 -19.54 8.43 -10.85
CA GLY A 543 -18.74 8.93 -11.99
C GLY A 543 -18.97 10.40 -12.34
N PHE A 544 -19.72 11.16 -11.52
CA PHE A 544 -20.14 12.54 -11.78
C PHE A 544 -19.18 13.62 -11.26
N CYS A 545 -17.89 13.29 -11.08
CA CYS A 545 -16.85 14.24 -10.65
C CYS A 545 -15.65 14.24 -11.61
N PRO A 546 -15.83 14.70 -12.88
CA PRO A 546 -14.73 14.88 -13.82
C PRO A 546 -13.71 15.92 -13.34
N GLN A 547 -12.48 15.82 -13.84
CA GLN A 547 -11.43 16.80 -13.55
C GLN A 547 -11.86 18.20 -14.02
N ASN A 548 -11.54 19.21 -13.21
CA ASN A 548 -11.94 20.60 -13.46
C ASN A 548 -10.85 21.58 -12.99
N ASN A 549 -10.95 22.84 -13.39
CA ASN A 549 -9.96 23.89 -13.09
C ASN A 549 -10.06 24.44 -11.65
N ILE A 550 -11.05 24.03 -10.84
CA ILE A 550 -11.17 24.42 -9.43
C ILE A 550 -10.30 23.48 -8.60
N GLN A 551 -8.99 23.68 -8.72
CA GLN A 551 -7.96 22.87 -8.06
C GLN A 551 -7.31 23.62 -6.90
N VAL A 552 -7.30 22.95 -5.75
CA VAL A 552 -6.63 23.37 -4.50
C VAL A 552 -5.57 22.33 -4.10
N VAL A 553 -4.57 22.75 -3.32
CA VAL A 553 -3.50 21.87 -2.86
C VAL A 553 -3.85 21.23 -1.51
N ALA A 554 -3.58 19.93 -1.38
CA ALA A 554 -3.74 19.15 -0.16
C ALA A 554 -2.46 19.08 0.66
N GLY A 555 -2.62 18.83 1.95
CA GLY A 555 -1.52 18.71 2.89
C GLY A 555 -1.04 20.08 3.41
N GLU A 556 0.25 20.20 3.73
CA GLU A 556 0.81 21.36 4.46
C GLU A 556 0.37 22.73 3.89
N ASP A 557 0.50 22.95 2.59
CA ASP A 557 0.22 24.25 1.96
C ASP A 557 -1.28 24.51 1.69
N CYS A 558 -2.17 23.61 2.15
CA CYS A 558 -3.62 23.80 2.06
C CYS A 558 -4.08 25.08 2.80
N GLN A 559 -4.84 25.93 2.10
CA GLN A 559 -5.19 27.25 2.59
C GLN A 559 -6.35 27.19 3.60
N PRO A 560 -6.23 27.79 4.80
CA PRO A 560 -7.33 27.92 5.74
C PRO A 560 -8.53 28.64 5.12
N GLY A 561 -9.73 28.09 5.31
CA GLY A 561 -10.95 28.56 4.62
C GLY A 561 -11.20 27.91 3.25
N THR A 562 -10.41 26.91 2.86
CA THR A 562 -10.81 25.97 1.80
C THR A 562 -11.94 25.08 2.32
N GLU A 563 -13.02 24.91 1.57
CA GLU A 563 -14.15 24.07 1.96
C GLU A 563 -14.55 23.08 0.85
N GLY A 564 -15.04 21.90 1.25
CA GLY A 564 -15.63 20.90 0.35
C GLY A 564 -14.78 19.64 0.11
N MET A 565 -15.25 18.78 -0.79
CA MET A 565 -14.56 17.55 -1.17
C MET A 565 -13.73 17.74 -2.43
N PHE A 566 -12.52 17.17 -2.43
CA PHE A 566 -11.62 17.17 -3.58
C PHE A 566 -11.05 15.78 -3.86
N LEU A 567 -10.89 15.46 -5.14
CA LEU A 567 -10.30 14.21 -5.64
C LEU A 567 -8.87 14.47 -6.11
N ILE A 568 -7.94 13.56 -5.83
CA ILE A 568 -6.52 13.68 -6.19
C ILE A 568 -6.04 12.42 -6.89
N THR A 569 -5.10 12.54 -7.82
CA THR A 569 -4.38 11.41 -8.45
C THR A 569 -2.90 11.45 -8.07
N THR A 570 -2.31 10.28 -7.79
CA THR A 570 -0.88 10.16 -7.41
C THR A 570 -0.17 9.07 -8.20
N ASN A 571 1.16 9.17 -8.25
CA ASN A 571 2.01 8.08 -8.74
C ASN A 571 1.95 6.85 -7.80
N PRO A 572 2.33 5.64 -8.27
CA PRO A 572 2.45 4.43 -7.44
C PRO A 572 3.69 4.38 -6.54
N ALA A 573 4.64 5.29 -6.74
CA ALA A 573 5.86 5.45 -5.94
C ALA A 573 6.13 6.94 -5.71
N SER A 574 6.96 7.29 -4.71
CA SER A 574 7.36 8.68 -4.47
C SER A 574 8.34 9.15 -5.57
N PRO A 575 8.24 10.39 -6.10
CA PRO A 575 7.29 11.44 -5.73
C PRO A 575 5.85 11.09 -6.14
N PHE A 576 4.94 11.07 -5.16
CA PHE A 576 3.54 10.74 -5.34
C PHE A 576 2.76 11.90 -5.97
N ALA A 577 3.12 13.14 -5.65
CA ALA A 577 2.55 14.35 -6.19
C ALA A 577 2.84 14.49 -7.70
N ILE A 578 1.79 14.41 -8.51
CA ILE A 578 1.87 14.59 -9.98
C ILE A 578 1.91 16.08 -10.34
N GLY A 579 1.21 16.93 -9.58
CA GLY A 579 1.15 18.37 -9.76
C GLY A 579 -0.24 18.86 -10.14
N ARG A 580 -0.32 20.11 -10.59
CA ARG A 580 -1.57 20.71 -11.05
C ARG A 580 -1.97 20.10 -12.39
N CYS A 581 -3.22 19.65 -12.50
CA CYS A 581 -3.75 19.09 -13.74
C CYS A 581 -4.15 20.24 -14.67
N ASP A 582 -3.23 20.73 -15.50
CA ASP A 582 -3.50 21.71 -16.54
C ASP A 582 -4.40 21.09 -17.62
N ILE A 583 -5.68 21.44 -17.61
CA ILE A 583 -6.64 21.01 -18.65
C ILE A 583 -6.18 21.50 -20.05
N ASP A 584 -5.55 22.66 -20.12
CA ASP A 584 -5.02 23.23 -21.36
C ASP A 584 -3.78 22.48 -21.90
N GLN A 585 -3.08 21.67 -21.09
CA GLN A 585 -1.95 20.85 -21.57
C GLN A 585 -2.39 19.54 -22.25
N TRP A 586 -3.61 19.06 -22.00
CA TRP A 586 -4.22 18.05 -22.88
C TRP A 586 -4.52 18.59 -24.28
N GLY A 587 -4.60 19.91 -24.46
CA GLY A 587 -4.65 20.59 -25.77
C GLY A 587 -3.41 20.40 -26.66
N LYS A 588 -2.38 19.66 -26.20
CA LYS A 588 -1.25 19.19 -27.03
C LYS A 588 -1.16 17.66 -27.16
N LEU A 589 -2.13 16.93 -26.61
CA LEU A 589 -2.29 15.47 -26.77
C LEU A 589 -3.75 15.08 -27.08
N ASP A 590 -4.49 15.94 -27.79
CA ASP A 590 -5.74 15.54 -28.44
C ASP A 590 -5.50 15.22 -29.93
N GLY A 591 -5.44 13.92 -30.23
CA GLY A 591 -5.76 13.36 -31.54
C GLY A 591 -6.96 12.39 -31.46
N SER A 592 -7.66 12.40 -30.33
CA SER A 592 -8.76 11.52 -29.93
C SER A 592 -9.26 11.97 -28.56
N PHE A 593 -10.58 12.17 -28.41
CA PHE A 593 -11.24 12.68 -27.19
C PHE A 593 -10.81 14.12 -26.85
N ASN A 594 -11.29 15.11 -27.61
CA ASN A 594 -12.58 15.72 -27.33
C ASN A 594 -13.26 16.32 -28.57
N ASN A 595 -14.39 15.71 -28.98
CA ASN A 595 -15.43 16.43 -29.70
C ASN A 595 -16.79 15.77 -29.46
N VAL A 596 -17.35 16.01 -28.28
CA VAL A 596 -18.78 15.86 -28.00
C VAL A 596 -19.22 17.17 -27.36
N ASP A 597 -20.11 17.87 -28.04
CA ASP A 597 -20.56 19.21 -27.67
C ASP A 597 -21.30 19.26 -26.33
N GLN A 598 -21.45 20.49 -25.83
CA GLN A 598 -22.32 20.80 -24.70
C GLN A 598 -23.76 20.36 -25.01
N PHE A 599 -24.31 19.43 -24.22
CA PHE A 599 -25.76 19.15 -24.23
C PHE A 599 -26.49 19.95 -23.15
N PRO A 600 -27.72 20.44 -23.41
CA PRO A 600 -28.17 21.69 -22.80
C PRO A 600 -28.94 21.52 -21.49
N THR A 601 -28.85 22.51 -20.61
CA THR A 601 -29.86 22.75 -19.57
C THR A 601 -31.18 23.18 -20.23
N PRO A 602 -32.31 22.50 -19.97
CA PRO A 602 -33.59 22.89 -20.56
C PRO A 602 -34.22 24.05 -19.78
N TYR A 603 -33.95 25.31 -20.18
CA TYR A 603 -34.91 26.44 -20.16
C TYR A 603 -34.24 27.74 -20.67
N SER A 604 -34.95 28.49 -21.54
CA SER A 604 -34.57 29.80 -22.15
C SER A 604 -33.27 29.81 -22.99
N GLN A 605 -33.08 30.67 -24.01
CA GLN A 605 -33.94 31.22 -25.09
C GLN A 605 -32.97 31.91 -26.09
N ASP A 606 -33.21 31.82 -27.39
CA ASP A 606 -32.46 32.53 -28.46
C ASP A 606 -32.54 34.08 -28.34
N PRO A 607 -31.67 34.90 -29.02
CA PRO A 607 -30.77 34.54 -30.13
C PRO A 607 -29.32 35.12 -30.12
N ASN A 608 -28.55 34.69 -31.14
CA ASN A 608 -27.38 35.32 -31.79
C ASN A 608 -27.69 36.77 -32.32
N PRO A 609 -26.75 37.57 -32.90
CA PRO A 609 -25.31 37.38 -33.14
C PRO A 609 -24.40 38.60 -32.80
N ALA A 610 -23.07 38.49 -33.00
CA ALA A 610 -22.20 39.56 -33.55
C ALA A 610 -20.76 39.07 -33.88
N ASP A 611 -20.34 39.34 -35.11
CA ASP A 611 -19.04 39.88 -35.56
C ASP A 611 -17.69 39.18 -35.24
N ASP A 612 -17.11 38.60 -36.30
CA ASP A 612 -15.80 38.90 -36.94
C ASP A 612 -14.46 38.90 -36.16
N ASP A 613 -13.29 38.65 -36.76
CA ASP A 613 -12.78 37.67 -37.75
C ASP A 613 -11.21 37.73 -37.63
N GLU A 614 -10.26 37.37 -38.51
CA GLU A 614 -10.18 36.84 -39.88
C GLU A 614 -8.83 36.07 -40.03
N TRP A 615 -8.48 35.68 -41.27
CA TRP A 615 -7.15 35.27 -41.78
C TRP A 615 -6.73 33.78 -41.61
N PRO A 616 -6.03 33.17 -42.61
CA PRO A 616 -6.49 31.88 -43.16
C PRO A 616 -5.36 30.92 -43.61
N TYR A 617 -5.71 29.82 -44.30
CA TYR A 617 -5.36 29.60 -45.73
C TYR A 617 -5.95 28.26 -46.23
N PHE A 618 -6.66 28.27 -47.36
CA PHE A 618 -7.12 27.03 -48.01
C PHE A 618 -5.95 26.32 -48.74
N ASN A 619 -5.98 24.98 -48.84
CA ASN A 619 -6.44 24.33 -50.07
C ASN A 619 -6.44 22.79 -50.07
N HIS A 620 -7.41 22.25 -50.82
CA HIS A 620 -7.50 20.99 -51.59
C HIS A 620 -6.57 19.79 -51.23
N VAL A 621 -7.01 18.52 -51.24
CA VAL A 621 -8.08 17.80 -51.97
C VAL A 621 -8.64 16.72 -51.01
N GLY A 622 -9.92 16.29 -50.98
CA GLY A 622 -11.06 16.48 -51.88
C GLY A 622 -11.88 15.19 -51.94
N THR A 623 -12.76 14.97 -50.97
CA THR A 623 -13.53 13.74 -50.76
C THR A 623 -14.66 13.54 -51.79
N LYS A 624 -14.52 12.56 -52.70
CA LYS A 624 -15.61 12.14 -53.62
C LYS A 624 -15.62 10.63 -53.93
N GLN A 625 -16.29 9.84 -53.10
CA GLN A 625 -17.38 8.90 -53.49
C GLN A 625 -17.75 7.94 -52.35
N LEU A 626 -18.74 8.32 -51.54
CA LEU A 626 -19.58 7.38 -50.79
C LEU A 626 -21.03 7.74 -51.09
N THR A 627 -21.72 6.90 -51.88
CA THR A 627 -23.13 7.09 -52.25
C THR A 627 -24.07 6.61 -51.15
N LYS A 628 -25.36 6.96 -51.22
CA LYS A 628 -26.35 6.52 -50.22
C LYS A 628 -26.49 4.99 -50.17
N GLU A 629 -26.24 4.26 -51.26
CA GLU A 629 -26.21 2.80 -51.28
C GLU A 629 -24.98 2.24 -50.56
N HIS A 630 -23.82 2.92 -50.67
CA HIS A 630 -22.62 2.55 -49.92
C HIS A 630 -22.80 2.83 -48.42
N ILE A 631 -23.32 4.01 -48.08
CA ILE A 631 -23.69 4.38 -46.70
C ILE A 631 -24.76 3.43 -46.16
N LYS A 632 -25.73 2.99 -46.97
CA LYS A 632 -26.73 2.00 -46.54
C LYS A 632 -26.15 0.61 -46.33
N LYS A 633 -25.22 0.16 -47.18
CA LYS A 633 -24.45 -1.08 -46.91
C LYS A 633 -23.64 -0.99 -45.63
N ILE A 634 -22.99 0.16 -45.39
CA ILE A 634 -22.27 0.42 -44.13
C ILE A 634 -23.26 0.39 -42.97
N LEU A 635 -24.39 1.09 -43.01
CA LEU A 635 -25.40 1.12 -41.94
C LEU A 635 -26.07 -0.25 -41.68
N ASP A 636 -26.30 -1.05 -42.71
CA ASP A 636 -26.81 -2.43 -42.54
C ASP A 636 -25.73 -3.42 -42.06
N GLN A 637 -24.44 -3.05 -42.13
CA GLN A 637 -23.35 -3.73 -41.41
C GLN A 637 -23.13 -3.14 -39.99
N ASP A 638 -23.35 -1.85 -39.79
CA ASP A 638 -23.12 -1.09 -38.55
C ASP A 638 -24.19 -1.39 -37.46
N LYS A 639 -25.31 -1.99 -37.86
CA LYS A 639 -26.23 -2.71 -36.95
C LYS A 639 -25.55 -3.87 -36.18
N SER A 640 -24.31 -4.25 -36.52
CA SER A 640 -23.49 -5.17 -35.72
C SER A 640 -22.55 -4.47 -34.72
N THR A 641 -22.38 -3.14 -34.81
CA THR A 641 -21.42 -2.36 -34.00
C THR A 641 -22.08 -1.34 -33.06
N VAL A 642 -23.38 -1.06 -33.17
CA VAL A 642 -24.16 -0.45 -32.07
C VAL A 642 -24.42 -1.46 -30.94
N ASN A 643 -23.34 -1.92 -30.29
CA ASN A 643 -23.38 -2.61 -29.01
C ASN A 643 -21.98 -2.68 -28.37
N SER A 644 -21.64 -1.68 -27.57
CA SER A 644 -20.88 -1.90 -26.33
C SER A 644 -21.18 -0.87 -25.22
N PRO A 645 -22.42 -0.81 -24.69
CA PRO A 645 -22.52 -0.91 -23.23
C PRO A 645 -21.90 -2.26 -22.82
N ILE A 646 -21.38 -2.41 -21.59
CA ILE A 646 -21.03 -3.74 -21.10
C ILE A 646 -22.33 -4.50 -20.81
N SER A 647 -22.91 -5.05 -21.88
CA SER A 647 -24.05 -5.96 -21.83
C SER A 647 -23.55 -7.29 -21.28
N PHE A 648 -23.48 -7.35 -19.94
CA PHE A 648 -23.45 -8.62 -19.23
C PHE A 648 -24.69 -9.40 -19.63
N ARG A 649 -24.55 -10.26 -20.65
CA ARG A 649 -25.56 -11.25 -21.00
C ARG A 649 -25.69 -12.22 -19.85
N PHE A 650 -26.62 -11.92 -18.94
CA PHE A 650 -27.23 -12.94 -18.11
C PHE A 650 -27.62 -14.10 -19.03
N VAL A 651 -27.23 -15.33 -18.70
CA VAL A 651 -27.49 -16.51 -19.53
C VAL A 651 -29.00 -16.76 -19.70
N ASN A 652 -29.80 -16.17 -18.80
CA ASN A 652 -31.26 -16.03 -18.91
C ASN A 652 -31.67 -14.55 -18.76
N ASP A 653 -31.15 -13.68 -19.63
CA ASP A 653 -31.58 -12.28 -19.76
C ASP A 653 -33.11 -12.20 -19.97
N PRO A 654 -33.86 -11.36 -19.24
CA PRO A 654 -35.31 -11.19 -19.40
C PRO A 654 -35.78 -10.89 -20.85
N ALA A 655 -34.91 -10.39 -21.72
CA ALA A 655 -35.18 -10.18 -23.16
C ALA A 655 -35.00 -11.44 -24.04
N THR A 656 -34.53 -12.56 -23.47
CA THR A 656 -34.24 -13.81 -24.20
C THR A 656 -35.18 -14.96 -23.84
N PRO A 657 -35.46 -15.92 -24.74
CA PRO A 657 -36.22 -17.14 -24.42
C PRO A 657 -35.56 -17.95 -23.30
N LEU A 658 -36.34 -18.46 -22.34
CA LEU A 658 -35.83 -19.02 -21.09
C LEU A 658 -35.18 -20.41 -21.30
N ALA A 659 -33.88 -20.40 -21.56
CA ALA A 659 -33.07 -21.53 -22.01
C ALA A 659 -32.70 -22.54 -20.90
N LEU A 660 -33.60 -22.77 -19.95
CA LEU A 660 -33.47 -23.83 -18.95
C LEU A 660 -33.60 -25.21 -19.61
N ASN A 661 -32.55 -26.01 -19.47
CA ASN A 661 -32.50 -27.43 -19.78
C ASN A 661 -33.61 -28.22 -19.04
N ASN A 662 -33.81 -29.50 -19.39
CA ASN A 662 -34.73 -30.44 -18.73
C ASN A 662 -34.37 -30.75 -17.25
N SER A 663 -33.42 -30.01 -16.66
CA SER A 663 -32.99 -30.09 -15.27
C SER A 663 -33.66 -29.04 -14.36
N TYR A 664 -34.67 -28.32 -14.87
CA TYR A 664 -35.52 -27.44 -14.07
C TYR A 664 -36.96 -27.95 -14.09
N ASP A 665 -37.53 -28.22 -12.91
CA ASP A 665 -38.91 -28.70 -12.76
C ASP A 665 -39.73 -27.67 -11.95
N PRO A 666 -40.74 -27.00 -12.54
CA PRO A 666 -41.53 -25.96 -11.87
C PRO A 666 -42.42 -26.48 -10.74
N THR A 667 -42.58 -27.80 -10.59
CA THR A 667 -43.33 -28.41 -9.48
C THR A 667 -42.49 -28.56 -8.21
N LEU A 668 -41.17 -28.44 -8.30
CA LEU A 668 -40.25 -28.54 -7.18
C LEU A 668 -39.96 -27.18 -6.52
N PRO A 669 -39.62 -27.16 -5.20
CA PRO A 669 -39.16 -25.94 -4.53
C PRO A 669 -38.01 -25.27 -5.28
N THR A 670 -37.98 -23.93 -5.32
CA THR A 670 -36.97 -23.17 -6.05
C THR A 670 -36.20 -22.24 -5.10
N LYS A 671 -34.92 -22.55 -4.89
CA LYS A 671 -33.98 -21.80 -4.06
C LYS A 671 -33.06 -20.94 -4.93
N PHE A 672 -33.01 -19.64 -4.70
CA PHE A 672 -31.99 -18.75 -5.26
C PHE A 672 -30.89 -18.50 -4.22
N VAL A 673 -29.63 -18.55 -4.62
CA VAL A 673 -28.47 -18.29 -3.74
C VAL A 673 -27.59 -17.19 -4.34
N ILE A 674 -27.45 -16.07 -3.64
CA ILE A 674 -26.75 -14.86 -4.11
C ILE A 674 -25.55 -14.57 -3.19
N HIS A 675 -24.34 -14.53 -3.76
CA HIS A 675 -23.09 -14.33 -3.02
C HIS A 675 -22.76 -12.85 -2.78
N GLY A 676 -21.81 -12.58 -1.88
CA GLY A 676 -21.32 -11.24 -1.56
C GLY A 676 -20.20 -10.72 -2.45
N TRP A 677 -19.57 -9.62 -2.01
CA TRP A 677 -18.35 -9.03 -2.60
C TRP A 677 -17.17 -10.01 -2.57
N LYS A 678 -16.30 -9.96 -3.59
CA LYS A 678 -15.16 -10.88 -3.80
C LYS A 678 -15.54 -12.36 -3.75
N ASN A 679 -16.78 -12.71 -4.08
CA ASN A 679 -17.24 -14.09 -4.22
C ASN A 679 -17.71 -14.37 -5.66
N SER A 680 -17.95 -15.66 -5.95
CA SER A 680 -18.48 -16.19 -7.21
C SER A 680 -19.27 -17.47 -6.94
N ILE A 681 -19.85 -18.06 -7.99
CA ILE A 681 -20.42 -19.42 -7.93
C ILE A 681 -19.51 -20.48 -7.29
N SER A 682 -18.18 -20.32 -7.38
CA SER A 682 -17.21 -21.28 -6.82
C SER A 682 -16.95 -21.11 -5.32
N SER A 683 -17.37 -19.98 -4.72
CA SER A 683 -17.05 -19.63 -3.33
C SER A 683 -17.82 -20.50 -2.31
N PRO A 684 -17.29 -20.70 -1.08
CA PRO A 684 -17.92 -21.55 -0.06
C PRO A 684 -19.37 -21.17 0.27
N VAL A 685 -19.73 -19.89 0.26
CA VAL A 685 -21.11 -19.41 0.45
C VAL A 685 -22.09 -20.04 -0.55
N SER A 686 -21.77 -19.98 -1.85
CA SER A 686 -22.58 -20.57 -2.91
C SER A 686 -22.53 -22.10 -2.86
N GLN A 687 -21.34 -22.68 -2.68
CA GLN A 687 -21.17 -24.14 -2.75
C GLN A 687 -21.77 -24.86 -1.54
N ASN A 688 -21.58 -24.37 -0.31
CA ASN A 688 -22.05 -25.05 0.90
C ASN A 688 -23.57 -25.08 0.98
N ILE A 689 -24.25 -23.95 0.74
CA ILE A 689 -25.72 -23.87 0.73
C ILE A 689 -26.28 -24.78 -0.38
N LYS A 690 -25.78 -24.66 -1.61
CA LYS A 690 -26.23 -25.45 -2.76
C LYS A 690 -25.98 -26.96 -2.56
N ASN A 691 -24.79 -27.35 -2.11
CA ASN A 691 -24.44 -28.76 -1.88
C ASN A 691 -25.20 -29.38 -0.70
N ASN A 692 -25.70 -28.58 0.25
CA ASN A 692 -26.50 -29.10 1.36
C ASN A 692 -27.99 -29.22 1.01
N TYR A 693 -28.53 -28.31 0.20
CA TYR A 693 -29.88 -28.48 -0.35
C TYR A 693 -29.98 -29.73 -1.22
N LEU A 694 -29.03 -29.94 -2.14
CA LEU A 694 -28.98 -31.10 -3.04
C LEU A 694 -28.71 -32.45 -2.33
N LYS A 695 -28.54 -32.48 -1.00
CA LYS A 695 -28.46 -33.71 -0.19
C LYS A 695 -29.77 -34.06 0.52
N ARG A 696 -30.73 -33.14 0.56
CA ARG A 696 -31.91 -33.24 1.44
C ARG A 696 -33.16 -33.73 0.72
N GLU A 697 -33.53 -33.08 -0.38
CA GLU A 697 -34.74 -33.35 -1.14
C GLU A 697 -34.60 -32.78 -2.56
N ASP A 698 -35.36 -33.30 -3.52
CA ASP A 698 -35.31 -32.84 -4.91
C ASP A 698 -35.85 -31.41 -5.04
N MET A 699 -35.00 -30.48 -5.48
CA MET A 699 -35.35 -29.07 -5.62
C MET A 699 -34.49 -28.36 -6.68
N ASN A 700 -35.00 -27.26 -7.23
CA ASN A 700 -34.23 -26.38 -8.10
C ASN A 700 -33.34 -25.47 -7.24
N VAL A 701 -32.03 -25.52 -7.42
CA VAL A 701 -31.09 -24.57 -6.78
C VAL A 701 -30.39 -23.72 -7.85
N ILE A 702 -30.73 -22.44 -7.89
CA ILE A 702 -30.20 -21.46 -8.84
C ILE A 702 -29.19 -20.57 -8.11
N VAL A 703 -27.91 -20.74 -8.39
CA VAL A 703 -26.87 -19.81 -7.88
C VAL A 703 -26.77 -18.62 -8.82
N VAL A 704 -26.96 -17.41 -8.29
CA VAL A 704 -26.77 -16.16 -9.03
C VAL A 704 -25.29 -15.80 -8.99
N ASP A 705 -24.57 -16.14 -10.07
CA ASP A 705 -23.19 -15.72 -10.25
C ASP A 705 -23.15 -14.30 -10.83
N TRP A 706 -22.73 -13.34 -10.02
CA TRP A 706 -22.52 -11.95 -10.43
C TRP A 706 -21.07 -11.52 -10.20
N ALA A 707 -20.15 -12.49 -10.12
CA ALA A 707 -18.72 -12.28 -9.89
C ALA A 707 -18.08 -11.13 -10.70
N PRO A 708 -18.35 -10.94 -12.01
CA PRO A 708 -17.75 -9.83 -12.77
C PRO A 708 -18.06 -8.43 -12.22
N LEU A 709 -19.18 -8.27 -11.52
CA LEU A 709 -19.57 -7.03 -10.82
C LEU A 709 -19.22 -7.09 -9.32
N ALA A 710 -19.31 -8.27 -8.70
CA ALA A 710 -18.99 -8.49 -7.29
C ALA A 710 -17.48 -8.52 -6.99
N SER A 711 -16.61 -8.64 -8.00
CA SER A 711 -15.15 -8.75 -7.82
C SER A 711 -14.39 -7.43 -8.01
N ASP A 712 -15.07 -6.31 -8.25
CA ASP A 712 -14.44 -4.98 -8.40
C ASP A 712 -13.55 -4.63 -7.18
N SER A 713 -12.43 -3.95 -7.40
CA SER A 713 -11.56 -3.42 -6.33
C SER A 713 -12.21 -2.26 -5.57
N LEU A 714 -13.15 -1.55 -6.20
CA LEU A 714 -13.99 -0.52 -5.61
C LEU A 714 -15.29 -1.16 -5.11
N TYR A 715 -15.32 -1.53 -3.82
CA TYR A 715 -16.47 -2.16 -3.15
C TYR A 715 -17.81 -1.48 -3.48
N PHE A 716 -17.83 -0.15 -3.55
CA PHE A 716 -19.04 0.62 -3.79
C PHE A 716 -19.65 0.48 -5.19
N ARG A 717 -18.89 0.03 -6.19
CA ARG A 717 -19.44 -0.34 -7.51
C ARG A 717 -20.18 -1.67 -7.46
N SER A 718 -19.63 -2.64 -6.72
CA SER A 718 -20.36 -3.87 -6.39
C SER A 718 -21.61 -3.57 -5.57
N ALA A 719 -21.53 -2.62 -4.63
CA ALA A 719 -22.67 -2.22 -3.80
C ALA A 719 -23.78 -1.53 -4.62
N SER A 720 -23.45 -0.59 -5.52
CA SER A 720 -24.45 0.06 -6.37
C SER A 720 -25.11 -0.91 -7.37
N ALA A 721 -24.33 -1.87 -7.91
CA ALA A 721 -24.82 -2.90 -8.82
C ALA A 721 -25.83 -3.89 -8.20
N THR A 722 -25.91 -4.00 -6.85
CA THR A 722 -26.85 -4.91 -6.16
C THR A 722 -28.30 -4.74 -6.61
N ARG A 723 -28.72 -3.49 -6.85
CA ARG A 723 -30.08 -3.15 -7.29
C ARG A 723 -30.38 -3.64 -8.69
N ASP A 724 -29.45 -3.46 -9.62
CA ASP A 724 -29.66 -3.82 -11.02
C ASP A 724 -29.55 -5.33 -11.22
N VAL A 725 -28.60 -6.00 -10.54
CA VAL A 725 -28.56 -7.47 -10.45
C VAL A 725 -29.85 -8.01 -9.83
N GLY A 726 -30.37 -7.37 -8.77
CA GLY A 726 -31.67 -7.69 -8.19
C GLY A 726 -32.80 -7.58 -9.22
N GLY A 727 -32.84 -6.51 -10.00
CA GLY A 727 -33.81 -6.34 -11.10
C GLY A 727 -33.77 -7.45 -12.16
N HIS A 728 -32.57 -7.90 -12.53
CA HIS A 728 -32.41 -9.04 -13.44
C HIS A 728 -32.86 -10.37 -12.82
N VAL A 729 -32.62 -10.60 -11.52
CA VAL A 729 -33.11 -11.80 -10.81
C VAL A 729 -34.63 -11.77 -10.64
N GLY A 730 -35.23 -10.62 -10.29
CA GLY A 730 -36.69 -10.46 -10.22
C GLY A 730 -37.36 -10.70 -11.58
N GLY A 731 -36.80 -10.17 -12.66
CA GLY A 731 -37.26 -10.44 -14.03
C GLY A 731 -37.09 -11.90 -14.46
N LEU A 732 -36.06 -12.59 -13.98
CA LEU A 732 -35.90 -14.04 -14.17
C LEU A 732 -36.97 -14.84 -13.39
N ILE A 733 -37.34 -14.42 -12.18
CA ILE A 733 -38.42 -15.03 -11.40
C ILE A 733 -39.78 -14.82 -12.10
N ASP A 734 -40.08 -13.62 -12.60
CA ASP A 734 -41.27 -13.38 -13.43
C ASP A 734 -41.32 -14.33 -14.64
N ARG A 735 -40.19 -14.54 -15.32
CA ARG A 735 -40.11 -15.47 -16.46
C ARG A 735 -40.24 -16.94 -16.06
N LEU A 736 -39.83 -17.33 -14.86
CA LEU A 736 -40.12 -18.66 -14.31
C LEU A 736 -41.62 -18.87 -14.07
N VAL A 737 -42.34 -17.83 -13.64
CA VAL A 737 -43.81 -17.87 -13.52
C VAL A 737 -44.45 -17.95 -14.91
N THR A 738 -44.11 -17.07 -15.86
CA THR A 738 -44.78 -17.01 -17.16
C THR A 738 -44.46 -18.17 -18.10
N ASP A 739 -43.19 -18.58 -18.18
CA ASP A 739 -42.72 -19.53 -19.20
C ASP A 739 -42.75 -20.99 -18.71
N ARG A 740 -42.72 -21.20 -17.38
CA ARG A 740 -42.65 -22.53 -16.77
C ARG A 740 -43.77 -22.81 -15.75
N ALA A 741 -44.68 -21.86 -15.49
CA ALA A 741 -45.75 -22.00 -14.49
C ALA A 741 -45.25 -22.28 -13.06
N THR A 742 -44.09 -21.71 -12.70
CA THR A 742 -43.51 -21.82 -11.36
C THR A 742 -44.37 -21.07 -10.33
N ASP A 743 -44.69 -21.70 -9.20
CA ASP A 743 -45.43 -21.04 -8.11
C ASP A 743 -44.49 -20.20 -7.23
N LEU A 744 -44.79 -18.91 -7.07
CA LEU A 744 -44.09 -17.99 -6.17
C LEU A 744 -44.17 -18.43 -4.69
N SER A 745 -45.18 -19.21 -4.31
CA SER A 745 -45.29 -19.82 -2.96
C SER A 745 -44.16 -20.83 -2.66
N ASN A 746 -43.46 -21.30 -3.69
CA ASN A 746 -42.32 -22.21 -3.62
C ASN A 746 -40.96 -21.54 -3.88
N VAL A 747 -40.91 -20.21 -4.05
CA VAL A 747 -39.67 -19.45 -4.33
C VAL A 747 -39.08 -18.85 -3.06
N HIS A 748 -37.81 -19.14 -2.81
CA HIS A 748 -37.04 -18.65 -1.66
C HIS A 748 -35.68 -18.10 -2.14
N ILE A 749 -35.42 -16.80 -1.90
CA ILE A 749 -34.17 -16.12 -2.27
C ILE A 749 -33.27 -15.99 -1.02
N ILE A 750 -31.98 -16.33 -1.14
CA ILE A 750 -31.04 -16.39 -0.02
C ILE A 750 -29.80 -15.60 -0.41
N GLY A 751 -29.44 -14.58 0.36
CA GLY A 751 -28.37 -13.65 0.01
C GLY A 751 -27.40 -13.37 1.14
N HIS A 752 -26.10 -13.34 0.83
CA HIS A 752 -25.04 -13.01 1.81
C HIS A 752 -24.40 -11.65 1.53
N SER A 753 -24.17 -10.84 2.57
CA SER A 753 -23.50 -9.54 2.46
C SER A 753 -24.23 -8.63 1.45
N LEU A 754 -23.55 -8.10 0.42
CA LEU A 754 -24.18 -7.41 -0.71
C LEU A 754 -25.33 -8.21 -1.35
N GLY A 755 -25.19 -9.54 -1.43
CA GLY A 755 -26.20 -10.44 -1.96
C GLY A 755 -27.50 -10.46 -1.17
N ALA A 756 -27.49 -10.08 0.11
CA ALA A 756 -28.72 -9.93 0.92
C ALA A 756 -29.59 -8.77 0.41
N HIS A 757 -28.97 -7.62 0.12
CA HIS A 757 -29.66 -6.48 -0.49
C HIS A 757 -30.09 -6.80 -1.92
N THR A 758 -29.24 -7.46 -2.72
CA THR A 758 -29.63 -8.02 -4.03
C THR A 758 -30.85 -8.95 -3.94
N SER A 759 -30.99 -9.71 -2.84
CA SER A 759 -32.13 -10.62 -2.62
C SER A 759 -33.42 -9.89 -2.24
N GLY A 760 -33.31 -8.80 -1.47
CA GLY A 760 -34.43 -7.88 -1.21
C GLY A 760 -34.94 -7.25 -2.50
N PHE A 761 -34.05 -6.57 -3.22
CA PHE A 761 -34.34 -6.01 -4.55
C PHE A 761 -34.93 -7.05 -5.52
N ALA A 762 -34.38 -8.28 -5.55
CA ALA A 762 -34.92 -9.34 -6.38
C ALA A 762 -36.38 -9.70 -6.03
N GLY A 763 -36.74 -9.69 -4.75
CA GLY A 763 -38.10 -9.90 -4.27
C GLY A 763 -39.05 -8.75 -4.63
N SER A 764 -38.66 -7.49 -4.36
CA SER A 764 -39.48 -6.32 -4.65
C SER A 764 -39.60 -5.97 -6.14
N PHE A 765 -38.73 -6.50 -7.01
CA PHE A 765 -38.87 -6.34 -8.47
C PHE A 765 -39.72 -7.44 -9.16
N VAL A 766 -40.15 -8.50 -8.48
CA VAL A 766 -41.10 -9.49 -9.06
C VAL A 766 -42.47 -8.85 -9.25
N ARG A 767 -42.99 -8.87 -10.48
CA ARG A 767 -44.28 -8.25 -10.83
C ARG A 767 -45.46 -9.22 -10.77
N SER A 768 -45.19 -10.52 -10.87
CA SER A 768 -46.20 -11.58 -10.84
C SER A 768 -46.78 -11.85 -9.44
N GLY A 769 -46.17 -11.28 -8.40
CA GLY A 769 -46.58 -11.42 -7.00
C GLY A 769 -45.38 -11.44 -6.05
N LYS A 770 -45.63 -11.65 -4.75
CA LYS A 770 -44.55 -11.79 -3.76
C LYS A 770 -44.01 -13.22 -3.71
N VAL A 771 -42.70 -13.37 -3.78
CA VAL A 771 -42.00 -14.62 -3.44
C VAL A 771 -42.27 -15.02 -1.99
N ALA A 772 -42.29 -16.31 -1.70
CA ALA A 772 -42.61 -16.84 -0.38
C ALA A 772 -41.63 -16.37 0.70
N ARG A 773 -40.32 -16.34 0.40
CA ARG A 773 -39.30 -16.00 1.39
C ARG A 773 -38.06 -15.32 0.81
N VAL A 774 -37.52 -14.36 1.55
CA VAL A 774 -36.13 -13.88 1.42
C VAL A 774 -35.38 -14.16 2.73
N THR A 775 -34.17 -14.72 2.67
CA THR A 775 -33.25 -14.78 3.82
C THR A 775 -32.06 -13.86 3.60
N GLY A 776 -31.81 -12.93 4.54
CA GLY A 776 -30.60 -12.12 4.61
C GLY A 776 -29.54 -12.74 5.52
N LEU A 777 -28.32 -12.92 5.00
CA LEU A 777 -27.18 -13.48 5.75
C LEU A 777 -26.13 -12.38 5.92
N ASP A 778 -26.09 -11.79 7.12
CA ASP A 778 -25.30 -10.60 7.49
C ASP A 778 -25.37 -9.48 6.41
N PRO A 779 -26.54 -8.82 6.22
CA PRO A 779 -26.71 -7.79 5.19
C PRO A 779 -25.68 -6.67 5.34
N ALA A 780 -25.02 -6.28 4.26
CA ALA A 780 -23.83 -5.43 4.33
C ALA A 780 -24.15 -3.99 4.76
N LEU A 781 -23.54 -3.51 5.84
CA LEU A 781 -23.68 -2.13 6.32
C LEU A 781 -23.02 -1.06 5.42
N PRO A 782 -21.78 -1.25 4.89
CA PRO A 782 -21.13 -0.18 4.14
C PRO A 782 -21.88 0.12 2.84
N GLY A 783 -22.35 1.36 2.68
CA GLY A 783 -23.12 1.82 1.52
C GLY A 783 -24.64 1.67 1.65
N PHE A 784 -25.13 1.00 2.70
CA PHE A 784 -26.55 0.75 2.97
C PHE A 784 -26.91 1.40 4.31
N THR A 785 -27.14 2.71 4.29
CA THR A 785 -27.34 3.53 5.49
C THR A 785 -28.74 4.14 5.58
N ASP A 786 -29.12 4.50 6.81
CA ASP A 786 -30.39 5.09 7.26
C ASP A 786 -31.05 6.14 6.37
N GLN A 787 -30.28 6.86 5.55
CA GLN A 787 -30.78 7.92 4.69
C GLN A 787 -31.40 7.41 3.37
N GLN A 788 -31.34 6.10 3.10
CA GLN A 788 -31.84 5.50 1.85
C GLN A 788 -32.64 4.20 2.11
N PRO A 789 -33.84 4.27 2.74
CA PRO A 789 -34.66 3.10 3.08
C PRO A 789 -34.97 2.23 1.86
N ASP A 790 -35.28 2.85 0.72
CA ASP A 790 -35.58 2.24 -0.58
C ASP A 790 -34.41 1.43 -1.20
N LYS A 791 -33.32 1.21 -0.44
CA LYS A 791 -32.15 0.40 -0.82
C LYS A 791 -31.79 -0.68 0.19
N LEU A 792 -32.48 -0.77 1.31
CA LEU A 792 -32.26 -1.81 2.31
C LEU A 792 -33.02 -3.10 1.94
N LEU A 793 -32.64 -4.21 2.57
CA LEU A 793 -33.52 -5.38 2.67
C LEU A 793 -34.64 -5.02 3.64
N ASP A 794 -35.89 -5.21 3.25
CA ASP A 794 -37.07 -4.79 4.03
C ASP A 794 -38.10 -5.93 4.15
N PRO A 795 -38.88 -6.02 5.24
CA PRO A 795 -39.94 -7.04 5.37
C PRO A 795 -40.97 -7.04 4.22
N SER A 796 -41.10 -5.93 3.49
CA SER A 796 -41.97 -5.82 2.32
C SER A 796 -41.43 -6.49 1.04
N ASP A 797 -40.17 -6.93 0.97
CA ASP A 797 -39.60 -7.59 -0.23
C ASP A 797 -40.20 -8.98 -0.53
N ALA A 798 -40.82 -9.64 0.45
CA ALA A 798 -41.39 -10.99 0.30
C ALA A 798 -42.67 -11.20 1.13
N GLN A 799 -43.26 -12.40 1.09
CA GLN A 799 -44.31 -12.79 2.05
C GLN A 799 -43.76 -13.01 3.46
N PHE A 800 -42.50 -13.44 3.56
CA PHE A 800 -41.74 -13.58 4.80
C PHE A 800 -40.27 -13.24 4.56
N VAL A 801 -39.63 -12.59 5.54
CA VAL A 801 -38.22 -12.20 5.47
C VAL A 801 -37.58 -12.56 6.80
N ASP A 802 -36.48 -13.31 6.80
CA ASP A 802 -35.69 -13.55 8.00
C ASP A 802 -34.21 -13.24 7.80
N VAL A 803 -33.55 -12.76 8.86
CA VAL A 803 -32.18 -12.25 8.77
C VAL A 803 -31.31 -12.85 9.86
N ILE A 804 -30.08 -13.22 9.52
CA ILE A 804 -29.08 -13.75 10.46
C ILE A 804 -27.93 -12.75 10.55
N HIS A 805 -27.83 -12.05 11.69
CA HIS A 805 -26.78 -11.08 11.99
C HIS A 805 -25.62 -11.74 12.73
N THR A 806 -24.40 -11.63 12.22
CA THR A 806 -23.20 -12.19 12.86
C THR A 806 -22.04 -11.21 12.97
N CYS A 807 -22.08 -10.08 12.26
CA CYS A 807 -21.05 -9.04 12.25
C CYS A 807 -21.66 -7.62 12.33
N ALA A 808 -22.82 -7.50 12.99
CA ALA A 808 -23.60 -6.28 13.11
C ALA A 808 -22.79 -5.10 13.69
N GLY A 809 -22.87 -3.95 13.01
CA GLY A 809 -22.17 -2.73 13.40
C GLY A 809 -20.68 -2.68 12.99
N MET A 810 -20.20 -3.63 12.20
CA MET A 810 -18.89 -3.57 11.55
C MET A 810 -18.98 -3.85 10.04
N LEU A 811 -19.39 -5.07 9.65
CA LEU A 811 -19.63 -5.43 8.25
C LEU A 811 -21.12 -5.72 7.98
N GLY A 812 -21.81 -6.32 8.94
CA GLY A 812 -23.26 -6.51 8.92
C GLY A 812 -24.02 -5.28 9.45
N HIS A 813 -25.25 -5.09 8.98
CA HIS A 813 -26.13 -4.02 9.45
C HIS A 813 -26.65 -4.32 10.87
N ASP A 814 -26.72 -3.32 11.72
CA ASP A 814 -27.18 -3.39 13.11
C ASP A 814 -28.69 -3.15 13.29
N LYS A 815 -29.48 -3.28 12.23
CA LYS A 815 -30.94 -3.09 12.25
C LYS A 815 -31.70 -4.39 12.07
N ASN A 816 -32.91 -4.40 12.62
CA ASN A 816 -33.92 -5.40 12.28
C ASN A 816 -34.36 -5.12 10.83
N LEU A 817 -34.02 -6.02 9.90
CA LEU A 817 -34.36 -5.92 8.47
C LEU A 817 -35.35 -7.02 8.04
N GLY A 818 -35.64 -7.97 8.93
CA GLY A 818 -36.58 -9.05 8.70
C GLY A 818 -37.96 -8.83 9.33
N HIS A 819 -38.88 -9.72 9.00
CA HIS A 819 -40.01 -10.00 9.87
C HIS A 819 -39.53 -10.60 11.21
N VAL A 820 -38.41 -11.34 11.17
CA VAL A 820 -37.68 -11.88 12.31
C VAL A 820 -36.17 -11.76 12.06
N ASP A 821 -35.43 -11.39 13.09
CA ASP A 821 -33.99 -11.17 13.02
C ASP A 821 -33.30 -12.00 14.11
N PHE A 822 -32.33 -12.80 13.71
CA PHE A 822 -31.58 -13.71 14.56
C PHE A 822 -30.19 -13.17 14.86
N TRP A 823 -29.80 -13.24 16.13
CA TRP A 823 -28.56 -12.65 16.66
C TRP A 823 -27.68 -13.71 17.36
N PRO A 824 -27.10 -14.69 16.62
CA PRO A 824 -26.11 -15.63 17.15
C PRO A 824 -25.03 -14.95 17.99
N ASN A 825 -24.87 -15.37 19.24
CA ASN A 825 -23.85 -14.88 20.16
C ASN A 825 -23.93 -13.35 20.40
N GLY A 826 -25.12 -12.76 20.24
CA GLY A 826 -25.36 -11.32 20.30
C GLY A 826 -25.28 -10.60 18.94
N GLY A 827 -25.02 -11.35 17.86
CA GLY A 827 -24.99 -10.91 16.46
C GLY A 827 -23.85 -9.98 16.06
N ARG A 828 -22.84 -9.83 16.94
CA ARG A 828 -21.67 -8.96 16.74
C ARG A 828 -20.41 -9.78 16.43
N VAL A 829 -19.36 -9.07 16.02
CA VAL A 829 -17.99 -9.58 15.91
C VAL A 829 -17.54 -10.36 17.15
N GLN A 830 -16.57 -11.27 16.95
CA GLN A 830 -16.15 -12.30 17.91
C GLN A 830 -17.17 -13.45 18.04
N GLN A 831 -17.72 -13.88 16.90
CA GLN A 831 -18.45 -15.16 16.84
C GLN A 831 -17.54 -16.31 17.30
N PRO A 832 -18.07 -17.37 17.96
CA PRO A 832 -17.28 -18.51 18.41
C PRO A 832 -16.41 -19.10 17.28
N GLY A 833 -15.14 -19.37 17.61
CA GLY A 833 -14.12 -19.87 16.68
C GLY A 833 -13.44 -18.80 15.81
N CYS A 834 -14.02 -17.61 15.67
CA CYS A 834 -13.32 -16.48 15.04
C CYS A 834 -12.32 -15.87 16.03
N GLY A 835 -11.03 -16.08 15.78
CA GLY A 835 -9.96 -15.63 16.67
C GLY A 835 -9.88 -14.10 16.78
N ILE A 836 -9.77 -13.58 18.00
CA ILE A 836 -9.69 -12.13 18.31
C ILE A 836 -8.55 -11.42 17.55
N LEU A 837 -7.49 -12.15 17.17
CA LEU A 837 -6.34 -11.65 16.43
C LEU A 837 -6.51 -11.69 14.90
N GLU A 838 -7.39 -12.55 14.42
CA GLU A 838 -7.55 -12.89 13.00
C GLU A 838 -8.79 -12.20 12.41
N ASP A 839 -9.81 -11.95 13.24
CA ASP A 839 -11.09 -11.36 12.86
C ASP A 839 -11.18 -9.85 13.15
N ILE A 840 -10.05 -9.14 13.14
CA ILE A 840 -9.98 -7.69 13.44
C ILE A 840 -10.80 -6.86 12.43
N VAL A 841 -10.99 -7.38 11.21
CA VAL A 841 -11.84 -6.80 10.15
C VAL A 841 -13.25 -7.39 10.09
N GLY A 842 -13.62 -8.29 11.01
CA GLY A 842 -14.94 -8.92 11.09
C GLY A 842 -15.25 -9.96 10.00
N ALA A 843 -14.33 -10.26 9.08
CA ALA A 843 -14.58 -11.14 7.92
C ALA A 843 -14.91 -12.61 8.28
N CYS A 844 -14.37 -13.15 9.38
CA CYS A 844 -14.75 -14.48 9.87
C CYS A 844 -16.15 -14.44 10.49
N SER A 845 -16.41 -13.48 11.39
CA SER A 845 -17.74 -13.30 11.98
C SER A 845 -18.80 -13.08 10.90
N HIS A 846 -18.50 -12.28 9.86
CA HIS A 846 -19.37 -12.01 8.71
C HIS A 846 -19.66 -13.25 7.86
N GLY A 847 -18.73 -14.20 7.82
CA GLY A 847 -18.92 -15.50 7.17
C GLY A 847 -19.83 -16.46 7.96
N ARG A 848 -19.92 -16.33 9.28
CA ARG A 848 -20.67 -17.28 10.12
C ARG A 848 -22.16 -17.35 9.76
N SER A 849 -22.78 -16.26 9.35
CA SER A 849 -24.18 -16.24 8.89
C SER A 849 -24.48 -17.32 7.84
N TYR A 850 -23.67 -17.43 6.79
CA TYR A 850 -23.88 -18.42 5.72
C TYR A 850 -23.47 -19.84 6.14
N GLU A 851 -22.50 -19.98 7.04
CA GLU A 851 -22.10 -21.29 7.58
C GLU A 851 -23.20 -21.87 8.47
N TYR A 852 -23.75 -21.08 9.39
CA TYR A 852 -24.88 -21.47 10.25
C TYR A 852 -26.12 -21.77 9.41
N TYR A 853 -26.39 -20.97 8.37
CA TYR A 853 -27.49 -21.25 7.44
C TYR A 853 -27.26 -22.56 6.66
N ALA A 854 -26.07 -22.78 6.09
CA ALA A 854 -25.74 -23.99 5.34
C ALA A 854 -25.83 -25.26 6.22
N GLU A 855 -25.48 -25.18 7.50
CA GLU A 855 -25.67 -26.27 8.46
C GLU A 855 -27.17 -26.48 8.77
N SER A 856 -27.94 -25.41 8.98
CA SER A 856 -29.38 -25.48 9.29
C SER A 856 -30.21 -26.25 8.26
N VAL A 857 -29.79 -26.23 6.98
CA VAL A 857 -30.43 -26.96 5.88
C VAL A 857 -30.48 -28.46 6.15
N LEU A 858 -29.43 -29.02 6.74
CA LEU A 858 -29.33 -30.44 7.11
C LEU A 858 -29.73 -30.71 8.56
N ARG A 859 -29.56 -29.73 9.46
CA ARG A 859 -29.81 -29.85 10.91
C ARG A 859 -30.92 -28.86 11.35
N PRO A 860 -32.19 -29.05 10.94
CA PRO A 860 -33.27 -28.06 11.09
C PRO A 860 -33.64 -27.74 12.55
N THR A 861 -33.20 -28.54 13.52
CA THR A 861 -33.45 -28.35 14.96
C THR A 861 -32.22 -27.88 15.75
N ALA A 862 -31.09 -27.62 15.10
CA ALA A 862 -29.81 -27.37 15.76
C ALA A 862 -29.60 -25.95 16.26
N PHE A 863 -30.15 -24.95 15.58
CA PHE A 863 -30.00 -23.54 15.94
C PHE A 863 -31.28 -23.03 16.59
N LYS A 864 -31.40 -23.20 17.92
CA LYS A 864 -32.60 -22.82 18.68
C LYS A 864 -32.46 -21.42 19.26
N ALA A 865 -33.33 -20.52 18.81
CA ALA A 865 -33.33 -19.11 19.19
C ALA A 865 -34.57 -18.72 20.00
N TYR A 866 -34.40 -17.72 20.86
CA TYR A 866 -35.39 -17.32 21.88
C TYR A 866 -35.61 -15.81 21.87
N PRO A 867 -36.84 -15.32 22.13
CA PRO A 867 -37.14 -13.89 22.24
C PRO A 867 -36.58 -13.33 23.55
N CYS A 868 -35.37 -12.77 23.48
CA CYS A 868 -34.57 -12.27 24.60
C CYS A 868 -34.13 -10.82 24.34
N GLN A 869 -33.56 -10.14 25.34
CA GLN A 869 -32.84 -8.88 25.11
C GLN A 869 -31.34 -9.07 24.81
N SER A 870 -30.78 -10.23 25.14
CA SER A 870 -29.42 -10.66 24.75
C SER A 870 -29.28 -12.18 24.94
N THR A 871 -28.18 -12.77 24.47
CA THR A 871 -27.88 -14.21 24.70
C THR A 871 -27.68 -14.59 26.17
N ASN A 872 -27.32 -13.62 27.00
CA ASN A 872 -27.03 -13.82 28.43
C ASN A 872 -28.30 -13.74 29.29
N ASP A 873 -29.46 -13.43 28.72
CA ASP A 873 -30.75 -13.53 29.39
C ASP A 873 -31.13 -15.02 29.55
N THR A 874 -31.25 -15.46 30.80
CA THR A 874 -31.63 -16.84 31.13
C THR A 874 -33.14 -17.01 31.29
N ASN A 875 -33.89 -15.91 31.49
CA ASN A 875 -35.32 -15.96 31.80
C ASN A 875 -36.17 -16.23 30.54
N CYS A 876 -35.75 -15.71 29.40
CA CYS A 876 -36.42 -15.91 28.10
C CYS A 876 -36.41 -17.37 27.60
N ARG A 877 -35.51 -18.23 28.11
CA ARG A 877 -35.40 -19.65 27.71
C ARG A 877 -36.60 -20.52 28.11
N SER A 878 -37.55 -19.94 28.86
CA SER A 878 -38.86 -20.52 29.19
C SER A 878 -39.89 -20.46 28.05
N GLN A 879 -39.63 -19.68 26.99
CA GLN A 879 -40.53 -19.52 25.84
C GLN A 879 -40.24 -20.54 24.73
N SER A 880 -41.21 -20.77 23.84
CA SER A 880 -41.07 -21.68 22.69
C SER A 880 -39.91 -21.27 21.79
N ALA A 881 -38.90 -22.13 21.69
CA ALA A 881 -37.74 -21.92 20.83
C ALA A 881 -38.12 -21.96 19.34
N VAL A 882 -37.63 -20.98 18.58
CA VAL A 882 -37.77 -20.91 17.12
C VAL A 882 -36.48 -21.43 16.48
N PRO A 883 -36.53 -22.32 15.47
CA PRO A 883 -35.34 -22.70 14.72
C PRO A 883 -34.89 -21.55 13.80
N MET A 884 -33.59 -21.27 13.79
CA MET A 884 -32.94 -20.35 12.85
C MET A 884 -32.50 -21.08 11.59
N GLY A 885 -32.66 -20.44 10.43
CA GLY A 885 -32.17 -20.93 9.13
C GLY A 885 -33.28 -21.51 8.26
N ASP A 886 -33.03 -22.50 7.42
CA ASP A 886 -34.04 -22.96 6.44
C ASP A 886 -35.37 -23.37 7.11
N ALA A 887 -35.33 -23.91 8.33
CA ALA A 887 -36.50 -24.32 9.09
C ALA A 887 -37.29 -23.19 9.80
N THR A 888 -36.90 -21.91 9.69
CA THR A 888 -37.64 -20.77 10.29
C THR A 888 -39.12 -20.79 9.87
N PRO A 889 -40.09 -20.83 10.81
CA PRO A 889 -41.51 -20.71 10.48
C PRO A 889 -41.84 -19.31 9.96
N ASN A 890 -42.66 -19.21 8.91
CA ASN A 890 -43.10 -17.92 8.33
C ASN A 890 -43.95 -17.05 9.28
N THR A 891 -44.34 -17.58 10.43
CA THR A 891 -45.02 -16.87 11.54
C THR A 891 -44.06 -16.31 12.60
N ALA A 892 -42.77 -16.64 12.57
CA ALA A 892 -41.78 -16.10 13.53
C ALA A 892 -41.65 -14.58 13.37
N ARG A 893 -41.52 -13.84 14.48
CA ARG A 893 -41.44 -12.37 14.47
C ARG A 893 -40.48 -11.82 15.53
N GLY A 894 -39.86 -10.68 15.24
CA GLY A 894 -39.04 -9.92 16.20
C GLY A 894 -37.60 -10.42 16.35
N ASN A 895 -36.93 -10.00 17.43
CA ASN A 895 -35.52 -10.30 17.67
C ASN A 895 -35.33 -11.58 18.48
N LEU A 896 -34.52 -12.50 17.97
CA LEU A 896 -34.27 -13.82 18.57
C LEU A 896 -32.77 -14.06 18.78
N PHE A 897 -32.40 -14.57 19.96
CA PHE A 897 -31.00 -14.78 20.37
C PHE A 897 -30.71 -16.26 20.62
N LEU A 898 -29.49 -16.69 20.30
CA LEU A 898 -28.99 -18.06 20.45
C LEU A 898 -27.47 -18.10 20.63
N GLU A 899 -26.94 -19.25 21.05
CA GLU A 899 -25.50 -19.52 21.13
C GLU A 899 -25.09 -20.59 20.10
N THR A 900 -23.85 -20.54 19.62
CA THR A 900 -23.25 -21.57 18.76
C THR A 900 -21.95 -22.15 19.36
N ASN A 901 -21.47 -23.25 18.78
CA ASN A 901 -20.14 -23.80 19.06
C ASN A 901 -19.07 -23.07 18.23
N ALA A 902 -17.80 -23.21 18.62
CA ALA A 902 -16.67 -22.61 17.90
C ALA A 902 -16.35 -23.30 16.57
N GLU A 903 -16.62 -24.60 16.47
CA GLU A 903 -16.32 -25.45 15.32
C GLU A 903 -17.59 -26.18 14.84
N PRO A 904 -17.63 -26.68 13.59
CA PRO A 904 -18.69 -27.57 13.13
C PRO A 904 -18.76 -28.84 14.00
N GLU A 905 -19.93 -29.33 14.42
CA GLU A 905 -21.27 -28.79 14.17
C GLU A 905 -21.58 -27.58 15.08
N TYR A 906 -21.91 -26.43 14.48
CA TYR A 906 -22.06 -25.16 15.18
C TYR A 906 -23.35 -25.07 16.01
N GLY A 907 -24.44 -25.71 15.56
CA GLY A 907 -25.73 -25.64 16.24
C GLY A 907 -25.82 -26.62 17.42
N LYS A 908 -26.09 -26.08 18.62
CA LYS A 908 -26.09 -26.83 19.90
C LYS A 908 -27.27 -27.78 20.11
N GLY A 909 -28.38 -27.63 19.37
CA GLY A 909 -29.56 -28.49 19.48
C GLY A 909 -30.38 -28.27 20.76
N LEU A 910 -30.87 -29.37 21.34
CA LEU A 910 -31.37 -29.41 22.72
C LEU A 910 -30.30 -30.06 23.61
N LEU A 911 -30.12 -29.48 24.80
CA LEU A 911 -29.60 -30.18 25.98
C LEU A 911 -30.79 -30.75 26.78
#